data_AF-A0A9E6CMW2-F1
#
_entry.id   AF-A0A9E6CMW2-F1
#
_cell.length_a   1.000
_cell.length_b   1.000
_cell.length_c   1.000
_cell.angle_alpha   90.00
_cell.angle_beta   90.00
_cell.angle_gamma   90.00
#
_symmetry.space_group_name_H-M   'P 1'
#
loop_
_entity.id
_entity.type
_entity.pdbx_description
1 polymer ?
#
loop_
_entity_poly.entity_id
_entity_poly.type
_entity_poly.pdbx_seq_one_letter_code
_entity_poly.pdbx_strand_id
1 'polypeptide(L)'
;MKRGLESKKKLLEIEDFEIPSALGELKDKHKGKGGTIIFIQDAHCNYAAQKSISNIIGHLNENYGVNLINLEGGAGDYDLSLFTDIKDKGIREEVSDHFVQEGRLCGPELFAVNNPEKVTLYGIENEDLYIKNLDVYRDSLKYVTGVNNTLNYITSKLNDLKKHTYADELIELDKRYVEFKENTLEMKEFIQYLFDVSLKKKISLRAFPNIRLLYKAVSEEKGINFKKANSERDKLIEELKETLCDNDIDTITLKTFLYKTGQLSQGGYYGYLKKVSQENKISLKNKLNLSKYITYISHYEEADKTQAFDEIEDLFDLIADKYFENESQKELFKISKHVRILENIFNIKATKKEINYFNKHKDEFDISAILGFISREFLKIGESPHFDNSAYLIDENRDEILGFYKYAQARDEAFLKNIKKSHGIFKKETSIIVAGGFHTENLTTLFKKNGLSYLVIRPTFENRDDYKCPYYSLLSGGLSDTEAKIIESISALAIASFLNGLAIKVHGKAVVNNFRVAAMIYAKTIQGGHFLLETPKGILRFSRKNGDIVVKNIGFGLEEIETDARIDEKDVLTLRGAIDQLPAKKDAEVTAAAEPATKPDARPKVGSWFETESRFYERWVAGWFETGAAGAAWWLGAAYIHPFIGILLAAAIFWGPHYLFRGKEVARSNTVVGLTVGTVIAAAFTLFGFSLYLTFGVLAGAHFAVNWISTGKKIRMVQE
;
A
#
# COMPACT_ATOMS: atom_id res chain seq x y z
N MET A 1 0.70 51.05 10.82
CA MET A 1 -0.12 50.56 9.70
C MET A 1 0.36 49.18 9.25
N LYS A 2 -0.11 48.10 9.87
CA LYS A 2 -0.02 46.74 9.31
C LYS A 2 -1.35 46.48 8.59
N ARG A 3 -1.47 46.92 7.33
CA ARG A 3 -2.54 46.41 6.46
C ARG A 3 -2.13 44.99 6.09
N GLY A 4 -2.88 44.01 6.60
CA GLY A 4 -2.73 42.63 6.21
C GLY A 4 -2.88 42.50 4.70
N LEU A 5 -1.89 41.91 4.07
CA LEU A 5 -2.06 41.25 2.77
C LEU A 5 -2.92 40.01 3.04
N GLU A 6 -4.24 40.19 3.08
CA GLU A 6 -5.13 39.05 2.81
C GLU A 6 -4.80 38.61 1.39
N SER A 7 -4.22 37.42 1.23
CA SER A 7 -4.01 36.85 -0.10
C SER A 7 -5.40 36.72 -0.74
N LYS A 8 -5.60 37.43 -1.86
CA LYS A 8 -6.81 37.27 -2.65
C LYS A 8 -6.86 35.79 -3.09
N LYS A 9 -7.84 35.04 -2.57
CA LYS A 9 -8.08 33.66 -3.00
C LYS A 9 -8.24 33.65 -4.53
N LYS A 10 -7.54 32.73 -5.18
CA LYS A 10 -7.60 32.57 -6.64
C LYS A 10 -8.93 31.96 -7.03
N LEU A 11 -9.48 32.41 -8.15
CA LEU A 11 -10.58 31.70 -8.78
C LEU A 11 -10.03 30.41 -9.39
N LEU A 12 -10.72 29.29 -9.19
CA LEU A 12 -10.32 28.02 -9.75
C LEU A 12 -10.81 27.92 -11.21
N GLU A 13 -9.91 28.21 -12.15
CA GLU A 13 -10.13 28.01 -13.58
C GLU A 13 -9.55 26.66 -14.00
N ILE A 14 -10.39 25.75 -14.50
CA ILE A 14 -10.03 24.36 -14.80
C ILE A 14 -8.97 24.27 -15.91
N GLU A 15 -9.05 25.16 -16.88
CA GLU A 15 -8.16 25.15 -18.05
C GLU A 15 -6.72 25.44 -17.64
N ASP A 16 -6.52 26.35 -16.69
CA ASP A 16 -5.22 26.84 -16.22
C ASP A 16 -4.81 26.25 -14.85
N PHE A 17 -5.58 25.30 -14.32
CA PHE A 17 -5.28 24.70 -13.02
C PHE A 17 -4.00 23.87 -13.11
N GLU A 18 -3.04 24.22 -12.26
CA GLU A 18 -1.82 23.46 -12.01
C GLU A 18 -1.75 23.13 -10.52
N ILE A 19 -1.24 21.93 -10.21
CA ILE A 19 -0.89 21.51 -8.86
C ILE A 19 0.63 21.38 -8.75
N PRO A 20 1.26 21.80 -7.64
CA PRO A 20 2.68 21.57 -7.43
C PRO A 20 3.04 20.08 -7.56
N SER A 21 4.02 19.74 -8.39
CA SER A 21 4.38 18.32 -8.66
C SER A 21 4.83 17.55 -7.41
N ALA A 22 5.37 18.24 -6.41
CA ALA A 22 5.71 17.69 -5.11
C ALA A 22 4.49 17.24 -4.28
N LEU A 23 3.29 17.79 -4.59
CA LEU A 23 2.04 17.40 -3.95
C LEU A 23 1.30 16.34 -4.78
N GLY A 24 1.21 16.53 -6.09
CA GLY A 24 0.48 15.59 -6.94
C GLY A 24 0.65 15.86 -8.43
N GLU A 25 0.06 14.97 -9.22
CA GLU A 25 0.01 15.03 -10.67
C GLU A 25 -1.45 15.17 -11.12
N LEU A 26 -1.73 16.12 -12.02
CA LEU A 26 -3.03 16.22 -12.67
C LEU A 26 -3.14 15.13 -13.75
N LYS A 27 -4.06 14.17 -13.57
CA LYS A 27 -4.24 13.02 -14.47
C LYS A 27 -5.27 13.26 -15.56
N ASP A 28 -6.33 14.00 -15.24
CA ASP A 28 -7.42 14.30 -16.18
C ASP A 28 -8.13 15.60 -15.78
N LYS A 29 -8.73 16.28 -16.76
CA LYS A 29 -9.56 17.47 -16.54
C LYS A 29 -10.68 17.56 -17.57
N HIS A 30 -11.83 18.05 -17.14
CA HIS A 30 -12.97 18.29 -18.01
C HIS A 30 -13.74 19.53 -17.57
N LYS A 31 -14.09 20.39 -18.53
CA LYS A 31 -14.93 21.56 -18.29
C LYS A 31 -16.37 21.26 -18.70
N GLY A 32 -17.26 21.23 -17.71
CA GLY A 32 -18.70 21.10 -17.87
C GLY A 32 -19.42 22.45 -17.77
N LYS A 33 -20.74 22.41 -17.61
CA LYS A 33 -21.60 23.59 -17.40
C LYS A 33 -22.03 23.76 -15.93
N GLY A 34 -21.85 22.73 -15.11
CA GLY A 34 -22.19 22.69 -13.69
C GLY A 34 -21.03 23.07 -12.77
N GLY A 35 -21.14 22.69 -11.49
CA GLY A 35 -20.08 22.85 -10.49
C GLY A 35 -18.84 22.00 -10.78
N THR A 36 -17.80 22.19 -9.96
CA THR A 36 -16.49 21.57 -10.17
C THR A 36 -16.17 20.55 -9.07
N ILE A 37 -15.79 19.34 -9.48
CA ILE A 37 -15.30 18.28 -8.60
C ILE A 37 -13.79 18.16 -8.69
N ILE A 38 -13.09 18.31 -7.58
CA ILE A 38 -11.67 17.99 -7.49
C ILE A 38 -11.54 16.58 -6.92
N PHE A 39 -11.25 15.61 -7.77
CA PHE A 39 -11.08 14.21 -7.39
C PHE A 39 -9.61 13.92 -7.06
N ILE A 40 -9.31 13.73 -5.78
CA ILE A 40 -8.02 13.23 -5.31
C ILE A 40 -8.08 11.71 -5.16
N GLN A 41 -7.20 10.99 -5.85
CA GLN A 41 -7.09 9.53 -5.74
C GLN A 41 -6.47 9.14 -4.40
N ASP A 42 -7.04 8.11 -3.77
CA ASP A 42 -6.58 7.58 -2.49
C ASP A 42 -5.96 6.18 -2.63
N ALA A 43 -4.77 6.00 -2.04
CA ALA A 43 -4.05 4.73 -1.94
C ALA A 43 -4.27 4.06 -0.57
N HIS A 44 -5.39 4.39 0.11
CA HIS A 44 -5.91 3.93 1.40
C HIS A 44 -4.88 3.45 2.44
N CYS A 45 -4.85 4.11 3.59
CA CYS A 45 -3.97 3.78 4.72
C CYS A 45 -2.45 3.83 4.42
N ASN A 46 -2.04 4.05 3.16
CA ASN A 46 -0.65 4.36 2.86
C ASN A 46 -0.27 5.70 3.49
N TYR A 47 0.63 5.65 4.48
CA TYR A 47 1.00 6.80 5.30
C TYR A 47 1.49 7.99 4.44
N ALA A 48 2.44 7.75 3.53
CA ALA A 48 3.00 8.79 2.68
C ALA A 48 1.94 9.43 1.76
N ALA A 49 1.05 8.60 1.19
CA ALA A 49 -0.08 9.06 0.41
C ALA A 49 -1.06 9.90 1.24
N GLN A 50 -1.42 9.47 2.46
CA GLN A 50 -2.33 10.23 3.33
C GLN A 50 -1.75 11.60 3.71
N LYS A 51 -0.43 11.68 3.98
CA LYS A 51 0.24 12.97 4.22
C LYS A 51 0.19 13.85 2.97
N SER A 52 0.42 13.28 1.79
CA SER A 52 0.33 13.98 0.52
C SER A 52 -1.08 14.52 0.27
N ILE A 53 -2.12 13.70 0.46
CA ILE A 53 -3.55 14.11 0.36
C ILE A 53 -3.87 15.25 1.32
N SER A 54 -3.45 15.18 2.58
CA SER A 54 -3.62 16.26 3.56
C SER A 54 -2.99 17.57 3.07
N ASN A 55 -1.81 17.52 2.46
CA ASN A 55 -1.13 18.69 1.92
C ASN A 55 -1.81 19.25 0.66
N ILE A 56 -2.32 18.39 -0.22
CA ILE A 56 -3.14 18.80 -1.38
C ILE A 56 -4.38 19.56 -0.90
N ILE A 57 -5.09 19.03 0.11
CA ILE A 57 -6.27 19.68 0.68
C ILE A 57 -5.91 21.04 1.27
N GLY A 58 -4.81 21.13 2.02
CA GLY A 58 -4.31 22.40 2.55
C GLY A 58 -4.05 23.42 1.44
N HIS A 59 -3.35 23.00 0.38
CA HIS A 59 -3.09 23.85 -0.78
C HIS A 59 -4.40 24.35 -1.43
N LEU A 60 -5.38 23.47 -1.62
CA LEU A 60 -6.68 23.81 -2.22
C LEU A 60 -7.50 24.75 -1.33
N ASN A 61 -7.50 24.53 -0.02
CA ASN A 61 -8.20 25.37 0.95
C ASN A 61 -7.58 26.78 1.01
N GLU A 62 -6.27 26.87 1.14
CA GLU A 62 -5.54 28.14 1.27
C GLU A 62 -5.60 28.99 0.01
N ASN A 63 -5.40 28.38 -1.16
CA ASN A 63 -5.26 29.12 -2.42
C ASN A 63 -6.60 29.35 -3.14
N TYR A 64 -7.54 28.41 -3.04
CA TYR A 64 -8.80 28.43 -3.80
C TYR A 64 -10.04 28.48 -2.90
N GLY A 65 -9.88 28.37 -1.58
CA GLY A 65 -11.00 28.45 -0.63
C GLY A 65 -11.91 27.23 -0.63
N VAL A 66 -11.49 26.12 -1.22
CA VAL A 66 -12.30 24.89 -1.25
C VAL A 66 -12.36 24.29 0.16
N ASN A 67 -13.56 24.15 0.70
CA ASN A 67 -13.78 23.76 2.10
C ASN A 67 -14.67 22.53 2.28
N LEU A 68 -15.42 22.10 1.26
CA LEU A 68 -16.21 20.87 1.30
C LEU A 68 -15.41 19.69 0.76
N ILE A 69 -15.28 18.65 1.57
CA ILE A 69 -14.54 17.43 1.24
C ILE A 69 -15.45 16.22 1.41
N ASN A 70 -15.69 15.51 0.31
CA ASN A 70 -16.53 14.33 0.25
C ASN A 70 -15.65 13.07 0.31
N LEU A 71 -15.97 12.13 1.21
CA LEU A 71 -15.09 11.01 1.54
C LEU A 71 -15.74 9.65 1.30
N GLU A 72 -15.03 8.80 0.56
CA GLU A 72 -15.25 7.35 0.57
C GLU A 72 -15.01 6.78 1.99
N GLY A 73 -15.71 5.71 2.37
CA GLY A 73 -15.56 5.09 3.68
C GLY A 73 -16.26 5.85 4.83
N GLY A 74 -17.06 6.86 4.53
CA GLY A 74 -17.96 7.51 5.49
C GLY A 74 -19.37 7.69 4.93
N ALA A 75 -20.37 7.78 5.79
CA ALA A 75 -21.74 8.13 5.44
C ALA A 75 -22.22 9.31 6.29
N GLY A 76 -22.58 10.42 5.65
CA GLY A 76 -23.07 11.62 6.34
C GLY A 76 -21.98 12.38 7.11
N ASP A 77 -22.34 13.01 8.22
CA ASP A 77 -21.44 13.92 8.94
C ASP A 77 -20.35 13.19 9.75
N TYR A 78 -19.25 13.89 10.00
CA TYR A 78 -18.12 13.42 10.80
C TYR A 78 -18.10 14.06 12.19
N ASP A 79 -17.71 13.28 13.20
CA ASP A 79 -17.43 13.77 14.55
C ASP A 79 -15.92 13.88 14.76
N LEU A 80 -15.42 15.11 14.72
CA LEU A 80 -13.98 15.40 14.89
C LEU A 80 -13.61 15.69 16.35
N SER A 81 -14.59 15.70 17.27
CA SER A 81 -14.39 16.20 18.64
C SER A 81 -13.32 15.42 19.39
N LEU A 82 -13.19 14.11 19.10
CA LEU A 82 -12.16 13.23 19.66
C LEU A 82 -10.75 13.84 19.58
N PHE A 83 -10.44 14.54 18.48
CA PHE A 83 -9.15 15.18 18.27
C PHE A 83 -9.21 16.70 18.50
N THR A 84 -10.28 17.39 18.08
CA THR A 84 -10.36 18.85 18.22
C THR A 84 -10.53 19.33 19.66
N ASP A 85 -10.91 18.43 20.58
CA ASP A 85 -10.92 18.71 22.02
C ASP A 85 -9.52 18.71 22.65
N ILE A 86 -8.52 18.11 21.99
CA ILE A 86 -7.11 18.26 22.34
C ILE A 86 -6.69 19.69 21.96
N LYS A 87 -6.62 20.59 22.95
CA LYS A 87 -6.39 22.03 22.74
C LYS A 87 -4.94 22.35 22.39
N ASP A 88 -3.98 21.57 22.87
CA ASP A 88 -2.58 21.72 22.46
C ASP A 88 -2.40 21.19 21.03
N LYS A 89 -1.99 22.09 20.13
CA LYS A 89 -1.82 21.77 18.71
C LYS A 89 -0.72 20.74 18.48
N GLY A 90 0.41 20.83 19.19
CA GLY A 90 1.53 19.90 19.00
C GLY A 90 1.16 18.49 19.44
N ILE A 91 0.47 18.35 20.57
CA ILE A 91 -0.07 17.06 21.02
C ILE A 91 -1.09 16.52 20.02
N ARG A 92 -2.02 17.35 19.54
CA ARG A 92 -3.02 16.92 18.56
C ARG A 92 -2.39 16.44 17.25
N GLU A 93 -1.38 17.14 16.74
CA GLU A 93 -0.64 16.74 15.55
C GLU A 93 0.08 15.41 15.77
N GLU A 94 0.76 15.22 16.90
CA GLU A 94 1.45 13.96 17.23
C GLU A 94 0.49 12.77 17.35
N VAL A 95 -0.63 12.94 18.07
CA VAL A 95 -1.63 11.88 18.26
C VAL A 95 -2.34 11.54 16.94
N SER A 96 -2.76 12.54 16.18
CA SER A 96 -3.44 12.31 14.89
C SER A 96 -2.51 11.67 13.87
N ASP A 97 -1.25 12.08 13.79
CA ASP A 97 -0.25 11.47 12.90
C ASP A 97 -0.01 10.00 13.22
N HIS A 98 0.08 9.64 14.51
CA HIS A 98 0.18 8.25 14.94
C HIS A 98 -0.98 7.40 14.40
N PHE A 99 -2.22 7.88 14.46
CA PHE A 99 -3.36 7.14 13.94
C PHE A 99 -3.46 7.12 12.42
N VAL A 100 -2.80 8.03 11.71
CA VAL A 100 -2.62 7.90 10.26
C VAL A 100 -1.61 6.79 9.95
N GLN A 101 -0.53 6.67 10.72
CA GLN A 101 0.43 5.56 10.58
C GLN A 101 -0.22 4.21 10.84
N GLU A 102 -1.14 4.12 11.80
CA GLU A 102 -1.95 2.92 12.05
C GLU A 102 -3.05 2.67 11.02
N GLY A 103 -3.29 3.59 10.08
CA GLY A 103 -4.38 3.50 9.10
C GLY A 103 -5.79 3.73 9.66
N ARG A 104 -5.91 4.29 10.88
CA ARG A 104 -7.20 4.61 11.53
C ARG A 104 -7.72 6.00 11.22
N LEU A 105 -6.83 6.90 10.79
CA LEU A 105 -7.16 8.22 10.24
C LEU A 105 -6.69 8.34 8.79
N CYS A 106 -7.46 9.03 7.95
CA CYS A 106 -7.08 9.36 6.58
C CYS A 106 -6.55 10.80 6.45
N GLY A 107 -5.95 11.14 5.31
CA GLY A 107 -5.38 12.46 5.01
C GLY A 107 -6.38 13.62 5.15
N PRO A 108 -7.61 13.50 4.63
CA PRO A 108 -8.65 14.50 4.85
C PRO A 108 -9.01 14.73 6.32
N GLU A 109 -9.09 13.65 7.11
CA GLU A 109 -9.34 13.71 8.55
C GLU A 109 -8.18 14.37 9.27
N LEU A 110 -6.94 13.97 8.95
CA LEU A 110 -5.72 14.57 9.48
C LEU A 110 -5.70 16.09 9.26
N PHE A 111 -6.06 16.55 8.05
CA PHE A 111 -6.16 17.97 7.76
C PHE A 111 -7.24 18.64 8.62
N ALA A 112 -8.45 18.06 8.65
CA ALA A 112 -9.59 18.65 9.33
C ALA A 112 -9.41 18.74 10.85
N VAL A 113 -8.88 17.69 11.50
CA VAL A 113 -8.66 17.69 12.95
C VAL A 113 -7.60 18.69 13.38
N ASN A 114 -6.56 18.88 12.56
CA ASN A 114 -5.48 19.83 12.86
C ASN A 114 -5.80 21.27 12.45
N ASN A 115 -6.81 21.47 11.62
CA ASN A 115 -7.28 22.77 11.13
C ASN A 115 -8.80 22.92 11.37
N PRO A 116 -9.24 22.97 12.64
CA PRO A 116 -10.67 23.03 12.96
C PRO A 116 -11.34 24.22 12.26
N GLU A 117 -12.58 24.01 11.81
CA GLU A 117 -13.43 25.00 11.11
C GLU A 117 -12.94 25.43 9.71
N LYS A 118 -11.79 24.95 9.21
CA LYS A 118 -11.31 25.28 7.86
C LYS A 118 -12.02 24.51 6.75
N VAL A 119 -12.47 23.29 7.05
CA VAL A 119 -13.12 22.37 6.11
C VAL A 119 -14.29 21.66 6.77
N THR A 120 -15.21 21.16 5.96
CA THR A 120 -16.31 20.28 6.34
C THR A 120 -16.12 18.94 5.63
N LEU A 121 -16.11 17.85 6.41
CA LEU A 121 -16.04 16.49 5.89
C LEU A 121 -17.47 15.93 5.76
N TYR A 122 -17.75 15.28 4.64
CA TYR A 122 -19.03 14.62 4.40
C TYR A 122 -18.82 13.25 3.75
N GLY A 123 -19.37 12.21 4.37
CA GLY A 123 -19.29 10.85 3.91
C GLY A 123 -20.29 10.58 2.80
N ILE A 124 -19.84 10.00 1.69
CA ILE A 124 -20.66 9.79 0.49
C ILE A 124 -21.10 8.35 0.26
N GLU A 125 -20.77 7.43 1.16
CA GLU A 125 -21.20 6.03 1.09
C GLU A 125 -22.72 5.87 1.15
N ASN A 126 -23.18 4.80 0.53
CA ASN A 126 -24.41 4.14 0.96
C ASN A 126 -24.03 2.97 1.86
N GLU A 127 -24.50 3.00 3.10
CA GLU A 127 -24.08 2.05 4.13
C GLU A 127 -24.36 0.58 3.75
N ASP A 128 -25.53 0.29 3.16
CA ASP A 128 -25.89 -1.08 2.77
C ASP A 128 -25.02 -1.59 1.63
N LEU A 129 -24.74 -0.75 0.62
CA LEU A 129 -23.86 -1.12 -0.49
C LEU A 129 -22.42 -1.31 0.00
N TYR A 130 -21.95 -0.46 0.90
CA TYR A 130 -20.63 -0.59 1.52
C TYR A 130 -20.49 -1.92 2.27
N ILE A 131 -21.45 -2.24 3.14
CA ILE A 131 -21.44 -3.47 3.94
C ILE A 131 -21.47 -4.69 3.02
N LYS A 132 -22.36 -4.73 2.02
CA LYS A 132 -22.40 -5.83 1.04
C LYS A 132 -21.09 -5.99 0.28
N ASN A 133 -20.45 -4.88 -0.10
CA ASN A 133 -19.16 -4.93 -0.79
C ASN A 133 -18.06 -5.49 0.12
N LEU A 134 -18.05 -5.09 1.40
CA LEU A 134 -17.11 -5.56 2.41
C LEU A 134 -17.32 -7.04 2.76
N ASP A 135 -18.58 -7.49 2.86
CA ASP A 135 -18.91 -8.87 3.16
C ASP A 135 -18.42 -9.80 2.05
N VAL A 136 -18.58 -9.42 0.77
CA VAL A 136 -18.01 -10.18 -0.37
C VAL A 136 -16.49 -10.33 -0.22
N TYR A 137 -15.78 -9.26 0.14
CA TYR A 137 -14.33 -9.32 0.37
C TYR A 137 -13.97 -10.27 1.53
N ARG A 138 -14.69 -10.18 2.65
CA ARG A 138 -14.42 -11.02 3.84
C ARG A 138 -14.74 -12.48 3.59
N ASP A 139 -15.84 -12.75 2.89
CA ASP A 139 -16.25 -14.10 2.53
C ASP A 139 -15.28 -14.73 1.53
N SER A 140 -14.69 -13.94 0.62
CA SER A 140 -13.70 -14.42 -0.33
C SER A 140 -12.40 -14.92 0.30
N LEU A 141 -12.04 -14.41 1.48
CA LEU A 141 -10.86 -14.89 2.22
C LEU A 141 -10.95 -16.39 2.57
N LYS A 142 -12.15 -16.96 2.62
CA LYS A 142 -12.36 -18.39 2.94
C LYS A 142 -11.90 -19.32 1.81
N TYR A 143 -11.92 -18.86 0.56
CA TYR A 143 -11.65 -19.70 -0.62
C TYR A 143 -10.52 -19.18 -1.51
N VAL A 144 -10.14 -17.90 -1.44
CA VAL A 144 -9.18 -17.28 -2.38
C VAL A 144 -7.83 -18.01 -2.43
N THR A 145 -7.33 -18.50 -1.30
CA THR A 145 -6.07 -19.28 -1.23
C THR A 145 -6.17 -20.58 -2.03
N GLY A 146 -7.28 -21.32 -1.88
CA GLY A 146 -7.52 -22.57 -2.62
C GLY A 146 -7.70 -22.32 -4.11
N VAL A 147 -8.46 -21.29 -4.46
CA VAL A 147 -8.67 -20.87 -5.86
C VAL A 147 -7.34 -20.45 -6.50
N ASN A 148 -6.52 -19.65 -5.83
CA ASN A 148 -5.23 -19.21 -6.35
C ASN A 148 -4.25 -20.37 -6.55
N ASN A 149 -4.20 -21.33 -5.61
CA ASN A 149 -3.38 -22.54 -5.80
C ASN A 149 -3.79 -23.30 -7.07
N THR A 150 -5.09 -23.37 -7.33
CA THR A 150 -5.63 -24.05 -8.51
C THR A 150 -5.35 -23.27 -9.80
N LEU A 151 -5.59 -21.95 -9.81
CA LEU A 151 -5.27 -21.09 -10.95
C LEU A 151 -3.77 -21.11 -11.26
N ASN A 152 -2.90 -21.11 -10.25
CA ASN A 152 -1.45 -21.23 -10.42
C ASN A 152 -1.06 -22.56 -11.05
N TYR A 153 -1.70 -23.66 -10.64
CA TYR A 153 -1.48 -24.96 -11.27
C TYR A 153 -1.94 -24.96 -12.74
N ILE A 154 -3.13 -24.43 -13.03
CA ILE A 154 -3.63 -24.29 -14.41
C ILE A 154 -2.68 -23.44 -15.26
N THR A 155 -2.24 -22.29 -14.75
CA THR A 155 -1.25 -21.42 -15.40
C THR A 155 0.05 -22.17 -15.69
N SER A 156 0.53 -23.02 -14.76
CA SER A 156 1.72 -23.85 -15.01
C SER A 156 1.52 -24.82 -16.18
N LYS A 157 0.34 -25.44 -16.29
CA LYS A 157 -0.01 -26.35 -17.40
C LYS A 157 -0.17 -25.63 -18.73
N LEU A 158 -0.74 -24.44 -18.72
CA LEU A 158 -0.79 -23.60 -19.92
C LEU A 158 0.62 -23.20 -20.36
N ASN A 159 1.51 -22.84 -19.44
CA ASN A 159 2.90 -22.52 -19.75
C ASN A 159 3.67 -23.71 -20.31
N ASP A 160 3.40 -24.94 -19.85
CA ASP A 160 3.96 -26.15 -20.45
C ASP A 160 3.44 -26.34 -21.88
N LEU A 161 2.13 -26.18 -22.13
CA LEU A 161 1.58 -26.24 -23.49
C LEU A 161 2.16 -25.15 -24.41
N LYS A 162 2.41 -23.94 -23.90
CA LYS A 162 3.02 -22.85 -24.70
C LYS A 162 4.38 -23.26 -25.25
N LYS A 163 5.22 -23.92 -24.45
CA LYS A 163 6.55 -24.41 -24.88
C LYS A 163 6.49 -25.41 -26.04
N HIS A 164 5.39 -26.15 -26.17
CA HIS A 164 5.20 -27.16 -27.22
C HIS A 164 4.41 -26.64 -28.43
N THR A 165 3.53 -25.66 -28.21
CA THR A 165 2.52 -25.24 -29.20
C THR A 165 2.90 -23.94 -29.91
N TYR A 166 3.56 -23.01 -29.22
CA TYR A 166 3.91 -21.70 -29.79
C TYR A 166 5.17 -21.78 -30.63
N ALA A 167 5.18 -21.02 -31.73
CA ALA A 167 6.40 -20.70 -32.45
C ALA A 167 7.29 -19.75 -31.63
N ASP A 168 8.58 -19.72 -31.93
CA ASP A 168 9.60 -18.95 -31.18
C ASP A 168 9.22 -17.47 -31.01
N GLU A 169 8.66 -16.82 -32.05
CA GLU A 169 8.26 -15.42 -31.94
C GLU A 169 7.09 -15.17 -30.99
N LEU A 170 6.16 -16.13 -30.89
CA LEU A 170 5.04 -16.04 -29.97
C LEU A 170 5.47 -16.35 -28.53
N ILE A 171 6.43 -17.26 -28.34
CA ILE A 171 7.08 -17.51 -27.04
C ILE A 171 7.77 -16.25 -26.53
N GLU A 172 8.58 -15.59 -27.37
CA GLU A 172 9.27 -14.35 -26.97
C GLU A 172 8.28 -13.23 -26.67
N LEU A 173 7.21 -13.08 -27.46
CA LEU A 173 6.16 -12.08 -27.20
C LEU A 173 5.47 -12.32 -25.85
N ASP A 174 5.05 -13.55 -25.56
CA ASP A 174 4.40 -13.93 -24.30
C ASP A 174 5.34 -13.70 -23.11
N LYS A 175 6.60 -14.13 -23.22
CA LYS A 175 7.63 -13.91 -22.19
C LYS A 175 7.82 -12.43 -21.86
N ARG A 176 8.02 -11.58 -22.87
CA ARG A 176 8.20 -10.13 -22.66
C ARG A 176 7.00 -9.47 -22.01
N TYR A 177 5.80 -9.94 -22.35
CA TYR A 177 4.57 -9.45 -21.74
C TYR A 177 4.47 -9.86 -20.26
N VAL A 178 4.83 -11.10 -19.91
CA VAL A 178 4.91 -11.56 -18.52
C VAL A 178 5.93 -10.74 -17.73
N GLU A 179 7.15 -10.57 -18.24
CA GLU A 179 8.19 -9.77 -17.58
C GLU A 179 7.75 -8.31 -17.34
N PHE A 180 7.03 -7.73 -18.31
CA PHE A 180 6.45 -6.40 -18.16
C PHE A 180 5.37 -6.35 -17.06
N LYS A 181 4.48 -7.34 -17.01
CA LYS A 181 3.41 -7.41 -15.99
C LYS A 181 3.95 -7.68 -14.59
N GLU A 182 5.06 -8.39 -14.46
CA GLU A 182 5.74 -8.66 -13.20
C GLU A 182 6.70 -7.53 -12.77
N ASN A 183 6.75 -6.42 -13.52
CA ASN A 183 7.67 -5.29 -13.31
C ASN A 183 9.16 -5.67 -13.36
N THR A 184 9.52 -6.78 -14.01
CA THR A 184 10.92 -7.19 -14.23
C THR A 184 11.48 -6.65 -15.54
N LEU A 185 10.62 -6.21 -16.47
CA LEU A 185 10.97 -5.48 -17.69
C LEU A 185 10.46 -4.04 -17.61
N GLU A 186 11.33 -3.06 -17.86
CA GLU A 186 10.93 -1.66 -17.83
C GLU A 186 9.96 -1.33 -18.97
N MET A 187 8.97 -0.46 -18.69
CA MET A 187 7.97 -0.03 -19.68
C MET A 187 8.59 0.51 -20.97
N LYS A 188 9.70 1.26 -20.87
CA LYS A 188 10.42 1.81 -22.03
C LYS A 188 10.96 0.72 -22.95
N GLU A 189 11.43 -0.38 -22.37
CA GLU A 189 12.02 -1.51 -23.09
C GLU A 189 10.92 -2.33 -23.76
N PHE A 190 9.80 -2.53 -23.06
CA PHE A 190 8.66 -3.24 -23.62
C PHE A 190 7.99 -2.45 -24.77
N ILE A 191 7.79 -1.14 -24.63
CA ILE A 191 7.26 -0.28 -25.70
C ILE A 191 8.16 -0.31 -26.94
N GLN A 192 9.48 -0.24 -26.74
CA GLN A 192 10.45 -0.35 -27.82
C GLN A 192 10.31 -1.71 -28.55
N TYR A 193 10.22 -2.80 -27.80
CA TYR A 193 10.01 -4.13 -28.35
C TYR A 193 8.71 -4.23 -29.17
N LEU A 194 7.56 -3.79 -28.62
CA LEU A 194 6.28 -3.82 -29.33
C LEU A 194 6.31 -2.97 -30.61
N PHE A 195 6.98 -1.82 -30.57
CA PHE A 195 7.16 -0.96 -31.74
C PHE A 195 7.96 -1.67 -32.85
N ASP A 196 9.10 -2.27 -32.49
CA ASP A 196 9.97 -2.95 -33.46
C ASP A 196 9.26 -4.13 -34.12
N VAL A 197 8.51 -4.91 -33.32
CA VAL A 197 7.66 -5.99 -33.82
C VAL A 197 6.54 -5.46 -34.73
N SER A 198 5.89 -4.36 -34.33
CA SER A 198 4.84 -3.71 -35.13
C SER A 198 5.35 -3.27 -36.50
N LEU A 199 6.55 -2.69 -36.57
CA LEU A 199 7.19 -2.36 -37.85
C LEU A 199 7.47 -3.60 -38.69
N LYS A 200 8.08 -4.64 -38.11
CA LYS A 200 8.37 -5.91 -38.79
C LYS A 200 7.10 -6.55 -39.37
N LYS A 201 5.98 -6.47 -38.63
CA LYS A 201 4.67 -7.02 -39.02
C LYS A 201 3.78 -6.04 -39.80
N LYS A 202 4.26 -4.83 -40.11
CA LYS A 202 3.50 -3.78 -40.84
C LYS A 202 2.18 -3.40 -40.15
N ILE A 203 2.14 -3.43 -38.82
CA ILE A 203 1.00 -3.01 -38.01
C ILE A 203 1.01 -1.49 -37.89
N SER A 204 -0.13 -0.84 -38.18
CA SER A 204 -0.25 0.62 -38.07
C SER A 204 -0.43 1.05 -36.62
N LEU A 205 0.45 1.94 -36.16
CA LEU A 205 0.36 2.54 -34.82
C LEU A 205 -0.55 3.78 -34.76
N ARG A 206 -1.41 3.99 -35.76
CA ARG A 206 -2.30 5.16 -35.79
C ARG A 206 -3.35 5.11 -34.68
N ALA A 207 -3.81 3.91 -34.32
CA ALA A 207 -4.80 3.67 -33.27
C ALA A 207 -4.23 3.76 -31.84
N PHE A 208 -2.90 3.86 -31.69
CA PHE A 208 -2.20 3.84 -30.40
C PHE A 208 -1.42 5.16 -30.18
N PRO A 209 -2.12 6.30 -29.99
CA PRO A 209 -1.50 7.61 -29.89
C PRO A 209 -0.54 7.73 -28.68
N ASN A 210 -0.87 7.15 -27.52
CA ASN A 210 -0.04 7.25 -26.33
C ASN A 210 1.24 6.42 -26.45
N ILE A 211 1.15 5.19 -26.97
CA ILE A 211 2.34 4.39 -27.31
C ILE A 211 3.23 5.13 -28.30
N ARG A 212 2.64 5.79 -29.31
CA ARG A 212 3.41 6.56 -30.29
C ARG A 212 4.14 7.75 -29.67
N LEU A 213 3.52 8.45 -28.70
CA LEU A 213 4.17 9.53 -27.96
C LEU A 213 5.32 9.01 -27.09
N LEU A 214 5.09 7.92 -26.35
CA LEU A 214 6.11 7.30 -25.50
C LEU A 214 7.28 6.75 -26.32
N TYR A 215 7.01 6.08 -27.43
CA TYR A 215 8.05 5.63 -28.35
C TYR A 215 8.89 6.79 -28.89
N LYS A 216 8.26 7.88 -29.33
CA LYS A 216 8.98 9.08 -29.78
C LYS A 216 9.88 9.60 -28.67
N ALA A 217 9.37 9.74 -27.44
CA ALA A 217 10.15 10.17 -26.30
C ALA A 217 11.37 9.26 -26.07
N VAL A 218 11.19 7.94 -26.02
CA VAL A 218 12.28 6.96 -25.85
C VAL A 218 13.31 7.05 -26.99
N SER A 219 12.86 7.25 -28.23
CA SER A 219 13.75 7.38 -29.39
C SER A 219 14.57 8.68 -29.36
N GLU A 220 13.96 9.77 -28.91
CA GLU A 220 14.58 11.09 -28.79
C GLU A 220 15.61 11.11 -27.65
N GLU A 221 15.30 10.45 -26.53
CA GLU A 221 16.14 10.34 -25.34
C GLU A 221 17.56 9.84 -25.66
N LYS A 222 17.67 8.80 -26.50
CA LYS A 222 18.94 8.21 -26.95
C LYS A 222 19.88 9.23 -27.61
N GLY A 223 19.34 10.30 -28.18
CA GLY A 223 20.08 11.34 -28.89
C GLY A 223 20.43 12.56 -28.05
N ILE A 224 20.15 12.56 -26.74
CA ILE A 224 20.31 13.71 -25.84
C ILE A 224 21.56 13.53 -24.98
N ASN A 225 22.47 14.52 -25.03
CA ASN A 225 23.46 14.67 -23.97
C ASN A 225 22.91 15.59 -22.88
N PHE A 226 22.39 15.02 -21.79
CA PHE A 226 21.74 15.78 -20.70
C PHE A 226 22.66 16.82 -20.06
N LYS A 227 23.96 16.53 -19.94
CA LYS A 227 24.93 17.51 -19.42
C LYS A 227 25.04 18.73 -20.35
N LYS A 228 25.10 18.50 -21.66
CA LYS A 228 25.08 19.57 -22.66
C LYS A 228 23.74 20.31 -22.67
N ALA A 229 22.60 19.60 -22.56
CA ALA A 229 21.28 20.22 -22.49
C ALA A 229 21.17 21.18 -21.29
N ASN A 230 21.72 20.81 -20.13
CA ASN A 230 21.78 21.67 -18.96
C ASN A 230 22.67 22.90 -19.18
N SER A 231 23.87 22.73 -19.75
CA SER A 231 24.74 23.88 -20.08
C SER A 231 24.11 24.80 -21.12
N GLU A 232 23.44 24.24 -22.14
CA GLU A 232 22.73 25.01 -23.16
C GLU A 232 21.51 25.75 -22.57
N ARG A 233 20.82 25.18 -21.58
CA ARG A 233 19.77 25.85 -20.80
C ARG A 233 20.33 27.04 -20.06
N ASP A 234 21.46 26.88 -19.36
CA ASP A 234 22.04 27.96 -18.57
C ASP A 234 22.46 29.13 -19.49
N LYS A 235 23.07 28.83 -20.65
CA LYS A 235 23.34 29.83 -21.69
C LYS A 235 22.08 30.51 -22.23
N LEU A 236 20.99 29.75 -22.42
CA LEU A 236 19.71 30.35 -22.83
C LEU A 236 19.20 31.34 -21.78
N ILE A 237 19.29 30.98 -20.50
CA ILE A 237 18.85 31.86 -19.41
C ILE A 237 19.71 33.11 -19.35
N GLU A 238 21.03 32.99 -19.54
CA GLU A 238 21.94 34.14 -19.64
C GLU A 238 21.56 35.08 -20.80
N GLU A 239 21.40 34.56 -22.02
CA GLU A 239 20.97 35.33 -23.19
C GLU A 239 19.60 36.00 -22.99
N LEU A 240 18.65 35.30 -22.35
CA LEU A 240 17.34 35.84 -22.02
C LEU A 240 17.47 37.01 -21.03
N LYS A 241 18.30 36.87 -20.00
CA LYS A 241 18.52 37.95 -19.01
C LYS A 241 19.15 39.21 -19.60
N GLU A 242 19.94 39.08 -20.66
CA GLU A 242 20.52 40.25 -21.36
C GLU A 242 19.48 41.03 -22.19
N THR A 243 18.35 40.40 -22.55
CA THR A 243 17.36 40.96 -23.47
C THR A 243 16.04 41.36 -22.77
N LEU A 244 15.75 40.75 -21.63
CA LEU A 244 14.48 40.89 -20.92
C LEU A 244 14.44 42.08 -19.98
N CYS A 245 13.23 42.55 -19.67
CA CYS A 245 13.01 43.53 -18.60
C CYS A 245 13.09 42.87 -17.21
N ASP A 246 13.32 43.68 -16.17
CA ASP A 246 13.51 43.19 -14.79
C ASP A 246 12.36 42.27 -14.31
N ASN A 247 11.11 42.59 -14.65
CA ASN A 247 9.93 41.78 -14.31
C ASN A 247 9.97 40.37 -14.93
N ASP A 248 10.46 40.24 -16.16
CA ASP A 248 10.56 38.95 -16.85
C ASP A 248 11.73 38.12 -16.29
N ILE A 249 12.82 38.79 -15.89
CA ILE A 249 13.95 38.17 -15.18
C ILE A 249 13.51 37.61 -13.84
N ASP A 250 12.72 38.36 -13.07
CA ASP A 250 12.13 37.90 -11.81
C ASP A 250 11.23 36.68 -12.03
N THR A 251 10.45 36.70 -13.12
CA THR A 251 9.57 35.57 -13.48
C THR A 251 10.37 34.32 -13.85
N ILE A 252 11.45 34.45 -14.64
CA ILE A 252 12.36 33.33 -14.93
C ILE A 252 12.99 32.79 -13.64
N THR A 253 13.43 33.68 -12.74
CA THR A 253 14.05 33.31 -11.47
C THR A 253 13.07 32.54 -10.59
N LEU A 254 11.83 33.02 -10.48
CA LEU A 254 10.75 32.35 -9.76
C LEU A 254 10.44 30.97 -10.38
N LYS A 255 10.23 30.89 -11.70
CA LYS A 255 9.94 29.62 -12.38
C LYS A 255 11.09 28.61 -12.24
N THR A 256 12.34 29.08 -12.24
CA THR A 256 13.54 28.25 -11.98
C THR A 256 13.55 27.72 -10.54
N PHE A 257 13.22 28.56 -9.56
CA PHE A 257 13.10 28.15 -8.16
C PHE A 257 11.98 27.12 -7.98
N LEU A 258 10.80 27.36 -8.56
CA LEU A 258 9.66 26.44 -8.51
C LEU A 258 10.01 25.09 -9.13
N TYR A 259 10.70 25.09 -10.27
CA TYR A 259 11.22 23.86 -10.88
C TYR A 259 12.20 23.11 -9.96
N LYS A 260 13.21 23.80 -9.42
CA LYS A 260 14.23 23.20 -8.53
C LYS A 260 13.64 22.65 -7.23
N THR A 261 12.54 23.23 -6.76
CA THR A 261 11.81 22.80 -5.55
C THR A 261 10.70 21.80 -5.86
N GLY A 262 10.57 21.35 -7.11
CA GLY A 262 9.55 20.37 -7.51
C GLY A 262 8.13 20.92 -7.48
N GLN A 263 7.94 22.24 -7.46
CA GLN A 263 6.63 22.89 -7.54
C GLN A 263 6.17 23.14 -8.99
N LEU A 264 7.06 23.00 -9.97
CA LEU A 264 6.77 23.10 -11.40
C LEU A 264 7.34 21.88 -12.13
N SER A 265 6.54 21.25 -13.00
CA SER A 265 7.00 20.09 -13.79
C SER A 265 8.15 20.47 -14.74
N GLN A 266 8.85 19.45 -15.25
CA GLN A 266 9.90 19.68 -16.24
C GLN A 266 9.29 20.27 -17.52
N GLY A 267 8.22 19.68 -18.07
CA GLY A 267 7.57 20.20 -19.27
C GLY A 267 6.98 21.60 -19.06
N GLY A 268 6.43 21.91 -17.89
CA GLY A 268 5.97 23.25 -17.54
C GLY A 268 7.10 24.28 -17.56
N TYR A 269 8.25 23.95 -16.96
CA TYR A 269 9.42 24.83 -16.93
C TYR A 269 10.08 25.00 -18.30
N TYR A 270 10.37 23.91 -18.99
CA TYR A 270 11.04 23.92 -20.29
C TYR A 270 10.12 24.44 -21.42
N GLY A 271 8.81 24.23 -21.30
CA GLY A 271 7.79 24.86 -22.14
C GLY A 271 7.75 26.38 -21.96
N TYR A 272 7.85 26.87 -20.71
CA TYR A 272 7.98 28.30 -20.43
C TYR A 272 9.25 28.89 -21.04
N LEU A 273 10.42 28.27 -20.85
CA LEU A 273 11.67 28.75 -21.47
C LEU A 273 11.58 28.82 -23.00
N LYS A 274 10.96 27.82 -23.63
CA LYS A 274 10.70 27.80 -25.08
C LYS A 274 9.83 28.98 -25.50
N LYS A 275 8.73 29.24 -24.78
CA LYS A 275 7.81 30.34 -25.05
C LYS A 275 8.52 31.70 -24.97
N VAL A 276 9.22 31.98 -23.87
CA VAL A 276 9.91 33.27 -23.68
C VAL A 276 11.03 33.46 -24.71
N SER A 277 11.77 32.40 -25.04
CA SER A 277 12.77 32.44 -26.12
C SER A 277 12.15 32.82 -27.47
N GLN A 278 10.97 32.30 -27.81
CA GLN A 278 10.27 32.60 -29.06
C GLN A 278 9.74 34.04 -29.08
N GLU A 279 9.13 34.50 -27.97
CA GLU A 279 8.61 35.86 -27.83
C GLU A 279 9.73 36.93 -27.98
N ASN A 280 10.95 36.60 -27.52
CA ASN A 280 12.11 37.47 -27.59
C ASN A 280 13.04 37.20 -28.78
N LYS A 281 12.61 36.36 -29.74
CA LYS A 281 13.35 36.02 -30.96
C LYS A 281 14.77 35.46 -30.71
N ILE A 282 15.01 34.87 -29.52
CA ILE A 282 16.25 34.16 -29.20
C ILE A 282 16.18 32.76 -29.81
N SER A 283 17.20 32.40 -30.58
CA SER A 283 17.21 31.17 -31.36
C SER A 283 17.68 29.96 -30.55
N LEU A 284 16.89 28.88 -30.57
CA LEU A 284 17.29 27.56 -30.05
C LEU A 284 18.14 26.75 -31.04
N LYS A 285 18.37 27.25 -32.27
CA LYS A 285 19.04 26.49 -33.35
C LYS A 285 20.47 26.05 -33.00
N ASN A 286 21.17 26.85 -32.20
CA ASN A 286 22.54 26.54 -31.74
C ASN A 286 22.56 25.77 -30.40
N LYS A 287 21.39 25.41 -29.87
CA LYS A 287 21.18 24.71 -28.60
C LYS A 287 20.50 23.36 -28.85
N LEU A 288 21.23 22.50 -29.57
CA LEU A 288 20.68 21.26 -30.13
C LEU A 288 20.23 20.27 -29.05
N ASN A 289 20.99 20.10 -27.97
CA ASN A 289 20.63 19.14 -26.90
C ASN A 289 19.46 19.64 -26.09
N LEU A 290 19.38 20.95 -25.81
CA LEU A 290 18.25 21.58 -25.15
C LEU A 290 16.98 21.46 -26.00
N SER A 291 17.08 21.70 -27.31
CA SER A 291 15.94 21.56 -28.24
C SER A 291 15.41 20.13 -28.28
N LYS A 292 16.31 19.14 -28.31
CA LYS A 292 15.94 17.72 -28.23
C LYS A 292 15.29 17.39 -26.88
N TYR A 293 15.85 17.89 -25.78
CA TYR A 293 15.30 17.68 -24.45
C TYR A 293 13.92 18.30 -24.25
N ILE A 294 13.68 19.52 -24.75
CA ILE A 294 12.35 20.15 -24.76
C ILE A 294 11.34 19.28 -25.54
N THR A 295 11.75 18.71 -26.67
CA THR A 295 10.88 17.84 -27.48
C THR A 295 10.57 16.54 -26.74
N TYR A 296 11.61 15.88 -26.21
CA TYR A 296 11.51 14.66 -25.40
C TYR A 296 10.53 14.82 -24.24
N ILE A 297 10.71 15.85 -23.42
CA ILE A 297 9.88 16.04 -22.23
C ILE A 297 8.45 16.41 -22.59
N SER A 298 8.25 17.13 -23.70
CA SER A 298 6.92 17.46 -24.23
C SER A 298 6.16 16.19 -24.61
N HIS A 299 6.77 15.29 -25.40
CA HIS A 299 6.11 14.03 -25.78
C HIS A 299 5.87 13.11 -24.57
N TYR A 300 6.84 13.05 -23.64
CA TYR A 300 6.74 12.23 -22.43
C TYR A 300 5.63 12.72 -21.50
N GLU A 301 5.52 14.03 -21.24
CA GLU A 301 4.47 14.58 -20.39
C GLU A 301 3.10 14.56 -21.06
N GLU A 302 3.01 14.77 -22.38
CA GLU A 302 1.75 14.72 -23.16
C GLU A 302 1.11 13.32 -23.19
N ALA A 303 1.90 12.25 -23.14
CA ALA A 303 1.37 10.89 -23.14
C ALA A 303 0.51 10.63 -21.88
N ASP A 304 -0.71 10.13 -22.05
CA ASP A 304 -1.52 9.59 -20.95
C ASP A 304 -1.02 8.18 -20.64
N LYS A 305 -0.34 8.04 -19.50
CA LYS A 305 0.27 6.78 -19.07
C LYS A 305 -0.78 5.72 -18.72
N THR A 306 -1.97 6.12 -18.27
CA THR A 306 -3.06 5.20 -17.95
C THR A 306 -3.62 4.59 -19.24
N GLN A 307 -3.94 5.44 -20.22
CA GLN A 307 -4.37 4.97 -21.54
C GLN A 307 -3.27 4.20 -22.27
N ALA A 308 -1.99 4.53 -22.05
CA ALA A 308 -0.88 3.78 -22.61
C ALA A 308 -0.87 2.30 -22.15
N PHE A 309 -1.25 1.99 -20.91
CA PHE A 309 -1.36 0.59 -20.47
C PHE A 309 -2.46 -0.16 -21.22
N ASP A 310 -3.62 0.47 -21.44
CA ASP A 310 -4.70 -0.13 -22.25
C ASP A 310 -4.27 -0.35 -23.70
N GLU A 311 -3.62 0.66 -24.30
CA GLU A 311 -3.06 0.56 -25.64
C GLU A 311 -2.01 -0.54 -25.76
N ILE A 312 -1.19 -0.76 -24.72
CA ILE A 312 -0.16 -1.81 -24.69
C ILE A 312 -0.81 -3.19 -24.79
N GLU A 313 -1.89 -3.43 -24.05
CA GLU A 313 -2.62 -4.69 -24.13
C GLU A 313 -3.29 -4.91 -25.48
N ASP A 314 -3.90 -3.86 -26.03
CA ASP A 314 -4.58 -3.94 -27.34
C ASP A 314 -3.57 -4.17 -28.47
N LEU A 315 -2.40 -3.54 -28.40
CA LEU A 315 -1.32 -3.76 -29.36
C LEU A 315 -0.71 -5.15 -29.21
N PHE A 316 -0.51 -5.63 -27.98
CA PHE A 316 -0.06 -7.00 -27.70
C PHE A 316 -0.99 -8.04 -28.32
N ASP A 317 -2.30 -7.93 -28.08
CA ASP A 317 -3.30 -8.84 -28.66
C ASP A 317 -3.28 -8.80 -30.19
N LEU A 318 -3.16 -7.60 -30.79
CA LEU A 318 -3.08 -7.42 -32.23
C LEU A 318 -1.81 -8.03 -32.84
N ILE A 319 -0.67 -7.93 -32.15
CA ILE A 319 0.59 -8.55 -32.57
C ILE A 319 0.48 -10.07 -32.47
N ALA A 320 -0.08 -10.60 -31.37
CA ALA A 320 -0.27 -12.03 -31.16
C ALA A 320 -1.12 -12.66 -32.28
N ASP A 321 -2.19 -11.97 -32.71
CA ASP A 321 -3.02 -12.38 -33.86
C ASP A 321 -2.23 -12.52 -35.17
N LYS A 322 -1.12 -11.80 -35.34
CA LYS A 322 -0.21 -11.92 -36.50
C LYS A 322 0.85 -13.02 -36.37
N TYR A 323 0.90 -13.71 -35.23
CA TYR A 323 1.80 -14.82 -34.99
C TYR A 323 1.09 -16.17 -34.93
N PHE A 324 -0.23 -16.21 -34.78
CA PHE A 324 -0.94 -17.49 -34.82
C PHE A 324 -0.86 -18.13 -36.21
N GLU A 325 -0.37 -19.37 -36.23
CA GLU A 325 -0.26 -20.21 -37.42
C GLU A 325 -1.41 -21.22 -37.51
N ASN A 326 -2.05 -21.51 -36.38
CA ASN A 326 -3.14 -22.47 -36.27
C ASN A 326 -4.11 -22.13 -35.13
N GLU A 327 -5.28 -22.77 -35.15
CA GLU A 327 -6.33 -22.53 -34.15
C GLU A 327 -5.92 -22.98 -32.73
N SER A 328 -5.03 -23.98 -32.57
CA SER A 328 -4.60 -24.43 -31.24
C SER A 328 -3.78 -23.35 -30.52
N GLN A 329 -2.91 -22.63 -31.24
CA GLN A 329 -2.16 -21.49 -30.70
C GLN A 329 -3.10 -20.35 -30.28
N LYS A 330 -4.10 -20.05 -31.11
CA LYS A 330 -5.09 -19.01 -30.84
C LYS A 330 -5.97 -19.35 -29.62
N GLU A 331 -6.44 -20.59 -29.53
CA GLU A 331 -7.23 -21.09 -28.40
C GLU A 331 -6.40 -21.09 -27.10
N LEU A 332 -5.12 -21.53 -27.15
CA LEU A 332 -4.20 -21.50 -26.01
C LEU A 332 -3.95 -20.07 -25.50
N PHE A 333 -3.74 -19.11 -26.40
CA PHE A 333 -3.56 -17.70 -26.05
C PHE A 333 -4.80 -17.12 -25.37
N LYS A 334 -5.98 -17.41 -25.93
CA LYS A 334 -7.26 -16.97 -25.41
C LYS A 334 -7.52 -17.52 -24.01
N ILE A 335 -7.31 -18.83 -23.80
CA ILE A 335 -7.50 -19.48 -22.49
C ILE A 335 -6.47 -18.97 -21.47
N SER A 336 -5.23 -18.73 -21.88
CA SER A 336 -4.22 -18.09 -21.01
C SER A 336 -4.66 -16.71 -20.53
N LYS A 337 -5.28 -15.91 -21.42
CA LYS A 337 -5.87 -14.62 -21.06
C LYS A 337 -7.06 -14.78 -20.10
N HIS A 338 -7.92 -15.78 -20.30
CA HIS A 338 -9.06 -16.05 -19.41
C HIS A 338 -8.61 -16.41 -18.00
N VAL A 339 -7.63 -17.31 -17.86
CA VAL A 339 -7.09 -17.70 -16.54
C VAL A 339 -6.45 -16.52 -15.82
N ARG A 340 -5.70 -15.66 -16.52
CA ARG A 340 -5.17 -14.42 -15.94
C ARG A 340 -6.27 -13.46 -15.47
N ILE A 341 -7.34 -13.31 -16.25
CA ILE A 341 -8.49 -12.47 -15.86
C ILE A 341 -9.19 -13.06 -14.63
N LEU A 342 -9.35 -14.40 -14.54
CA LEU A 342 -9.89 -15.06 -13.35
C LEU A 342 -9.01 -14.80 -12.13
N GLU A 343 -7.69 -14.93 -12.25
CA GLU A 343 -6.75 -14.59 -11.19
C GLU A 343 -6.95 -13.14 -10.74
N ASN A 344 -7.06 -12.19 -11.67
CA ASN A 344 -7.32 -10.80 -11.34
C ASN A 344 -8.70 -10.60 -10.68
N ILE A 345 -9.75 -11.30 -11.09
CA ILE A 345 -11.08 -11.22 -10.47
C ILE A 345 -11.03 -11.73 -9.02
N PHE A 346 -10.46 -12.91 -8.80
CA PHE A 346 -10.40 -13.54 -7.47
C PHE A 346 -9.53 -12.76 -6.48
N ASN A 347 -8.52 -12.05 -6.99
CA ASN A 347 -7.64 -11.21 -6.17
C ASN A 347 -8.09 -9.74 -6.10
N ILE A 348 -9.28 -9.40 -6.62
CA ILE A 348 -9.84 -8.04 -6.61
C ILE A 348 -8.93 -7.04 -7.35
N LYS A 349 -8.20 -7.55 -8.35
CA LYS A 349 -7.27 -6.79 -9.20
C LYS A 349 -7.82 -6.47 -10.59
N ALA A 350 -8.92 -7.10 -10.99
CA ALA A 350 -9.48 -6.92 -12.33
C ALA A 350 -9.86 -5.47 -12.60
N THR A 351 -9.36 -4.97 -13.73
CA THR A 351 -9.72 -3.66 -14.26
C THR A 351 -11.13 -3.67 -14.83
N LYS A 352 -11.73 -2.49 -15.03
CA LYS A 352 -13.01 -2.38 -15.73
C LYS A 352 -12.96 -2.99 -17.14
N LYS A 353 -11.83 -2.86 -17.84
CA LYS A 353 -11.60 -3.45 -19.17
C LYS A 353 -11.70 -4.97 -19.11
N GLU A 354 -11.09 -5.60 -18.11
CA GLU A 354 -11.16 -7.05 -17.90
C GLU A 354 -12.55 -7.53 -17.47
N ILE A 355 -13.23 -6.81 -16.57
CA ILE A 355 -14.61 -7.13 -16.20
C ILE A 355 -15.56 -7.02 -17.40
N ASN A 356 -15.38 -6.00 -18.25
CA ASN A 356 -16.15 -5.86 -19.49
C ASN A 356 -15.85 -6.99 -20.48
N TYR A 357 -14.59 -7.40 -20.58
CA TYR A 357 -14.19 -8.54 -21.40
C TYR A 357 -14.84 -9.83 -20.88
N PHE A 358 -14.74 -10.10 -19.58
CA PHE A 358 -15.39 -11.24 -18.93
C PHE A 358 -16.90 -11.28 -19.22
N ASN A 359 -17.60 -10.16 -19.01
CA ASN A 359 -19.05 -10.09 -19.24
C ASN A 359 -19.47 -10.36 -20.70
N LYS A 360 -18.63 -9.99 -21.67
CA LYS A 360 -18.89 -10.25 -23.10
C LYS A 360 -18.62 -11.70 -23.50
N HIS A 361 -17.78 -12.41 -22.75
CA HIS A 361 -17.28 -13.74 -23.06
C HIS A 361 -17.65 -14.76 -21.97
N LYS A 362 -18.69 -14.51 -21.17
CA LYS A 362 -18.97 -15.25 -19.92
C LYS A 362 -18.96 -16.77 -20.09
N ASP A 363 -19.57 -17.27 -21.16
CA ASP A 363 -19.67 -18.71 -21.45
C ASP A 363 -18.32 -19.36 -21.78
N GLU A 364 -17.33 -18.57 -22.19
CA GLU A 364 -15.99 -19.04 -22.54
C GLU A 364 -15.08 -19.22 -21.31
N PHE A 365 -15.48 -18.66 -20.16
CA PHE A 365 -14.72 -18.79 -18.92
C PHE A 365 -15.08 -20.05 -18.13
N ASP A 366 -15.96 -20.92 -18.62
CA ASP A 366 -16.35 -22.17 -17.95
C ASP A 366 -15.12 -23.04 -17.63
N ILE A 367 -14.96 -23.47 -16.36
CA ILE A 367 -13.74 -24.18 -15.97
C ILE A 367 -13.66 -25.55 -16.64
N SER A 368 -14.79 -26.21 -16.89
CA SER A 368 -14.84 -27.51 -17.55
C SER A 368 -14.33 -27.41 -18.99
N ALA A 369 -14.70 -26.34 -19.70
CA ALA A 369 -14.19 -26.06 -21.04
C ALA A 369 -12.67 -25.80 -21.04
N ILE A 370 -12.17 -25.02 -20.08
CA ILE A 370 -10.73 -24.75 -19.91
C ILE A 370 -9.96 -26.05 -19.66
N LEU A 371 -10.40 -26.87 -18.70
CA LEU A 371 -9.75 -28.14 -18.39
C LEU A 371 -9.85 -29.15 -19.54
N GLY A 372 -10.98 -29.16 -20.25
CA GLY A 372 -11.20 -29.99 -21.43
C GLY A 372 -10.26 -29.64 -22.57
N PHE A 373 -10.03 -28.34 -22.81
CA PHE A 373 -9.00 -27.88 -23.74
C PHE A 373 -7.61 -28.34 -23.33
N ILE A 374 -7.20 -28.07 -22.08
CA ILE A 374 -5.87 -28.43 -21.60
C ILE A 374 -5.65 -29.94 -21.75
N SER A 375 -6.60 -30.75 -21.31
CA SER A 375 -6.53 -32.21 -21.42
C SER A 375 -6.41 -32.68 -22.87
N ARG A 376 -7.19 -32.11 -23.80
CA ARG A 376 -7.10 -32.40 -25.24
C ARG A 376 -5.72 -32.08 -25.82
N GLU A 377 -5.14 -30.95 -25.46
CA GLU A 377 -3.85 -30.52 -26.00
C GLU A 377 -2.69 -31.34 -25.41
N PHE A 378 -2.73 -31.69 -24.12
CA PHE A 378 -1.73 -32.57 -23.52
C PHE A 378 -1.76 -33.99 -24.12
N LEU A 379 -2.94 -34.51 -24.50
CA LEU A 379 -3.04 -35.80 -25.18
C LEU A 379 -2.29 -35.82 -26.52
N LYS A 380 -2.21 -34.68 -27.24
CA LYS A 380 -1.44 -34.58 -28.50
C LYS A 380 0.06 -34.75 -28.29
N ILE A 381 0.57 -34.45 -27.10
CA ILE A 381 1.98 -34.60 -26.72
C ILE A 381 2.24 -35.84 -25.86
N GLY A 382 1.25 -36.74 -25.72
CA GLY A 382 1.40 -38.01 -25.02
C GLY A 382 1.34 -37.92 -23.49
N GLU A 383 0.80 -36.83 -22.96
CA GLU A 383 0.70 -36.57 -21.52
C GLU A 383 -0.76 -36.46 -21.05
N SER A 384 -0.99 -36.63 -19.75
CA SER A 384 -2.32 -36.50 -19.14
C SER A 384 -2.21 -35.79 -17.80
N PRO A 385 -2.50 -34.48 -17.73
CA PRO A 385 -2.48 -33.75 -16.47
C PRO A 385 -3.64 -34.20 -15.59
N HIS A 386 -3.38 -34.35 -14.29
CA HIS A 386 -4.43 -34.56 -13.31
C HIS A 386 -4.95 -33.22 -12.80
N PHE A 387 -6.27 -33.05 -12.79
CA PHE A 387 -6.97 -31.96 -12.14
C PHE A 387 -7.88 -32.56 -11.07
N ASP A 388 -7.74 -32.10 -9.84
CA ASP A 388 -8.63 -32.51 -8.77
C ASP A 388 -9.95 -31.70 -8.79
N ASN A 389 -10.87 -32.04 -7.90
CA ASN A 389 -12.16 -31.36 -7.83
C ASN A 389 -12.06 -29.90 -7.33
N SER A 390 -10.89 -29.43 -6.86
CA SER A 390 -10.73 -28.06 -6.39
C SER A 390 -10.84 -27.03 -7.53
N ALA A 391 -10.65 -27.45 -8.79
CA ALA A 391 -10.86 -26.59 -9.94
C ALA A 391 -12.30 -26.08 -10.05
N TYR A 392 -13.29 -26.87 -9.65
CA TYR A 392 -14.70 -26.46 -9.69
C TYR A 392 -15.03 -25.37 -8.65
N LEU A 393 -14.19 -25.18 -7.62
CA LEU A 393 -14.31 -24.05 -6.70
C LEU A 393 -14.22 -22.69 -7.43
N ILE A 394 -13.55 -22.63 -8.59
CA ILE A 394 -13.48 -21.42 -9.40
C ILE A 394 -14.88 -21.02 -9.86
N ASP A 395 -15.68 -21.96 -10.38
CA ASP A 395 -17.03 -21.64 -10.88
C ASP A 395 -18.02 -21.45 -9.74
N GLU A 396 -17.92 -22.28 -8.69
CA GLU A 396 -18.78 -22.18 -7.49
C GLU A 396 -18.69 -20.82 -6.80
N ASN A 397 -17.50 -20.22 -6.74
CA ASN A 397 -17.27 -18.96 -6.02
C ASN A 397 -17.22 -17.72 -6.95
N ARG A 398 -17.33 -17.91 -8.27
CA ARG A 398 -17.15 -16.82 -9.25
C ARG A 398 -18.20 -15.72 -9.12
N ASP A 399 -19.48 -16.09 -9.07
CA ASP A 399 -20.57 -15.12 -9.05
C ASP A 399 -20.55 -14.31 -7.74
N GLU A 400 -20.08 -14.91 -6.64
CA GLU A 400 -19.91 -14.22 -5.35
C GLU A 400 -18.84 -13.13 -5.46
N ILE A 401 -17.62 -13.47 -5.92
CA ILE A 401 -16.53 -12.49 -6.02
C ILE A 401 -16.81 -11.41 -7.07
N LEU A 402 -17.51 -11.74 -8.16
CA LEU A 402 -18.00 -10.75 -9.14
C LEU A 402 -18.97 -9.74 -8.50
N GLY A 403 -19.65 -10.14 -7.42
CA GLY A 403 -20.44 -9.25 -6.59
C GLY A 403 -19.66 -8.04 -6.08
N PHE A 404 -18.36 -8.18 -5.80
CA PHE A 404 -17.49 -7.09 -5.36
C PHE A 404 -17.49 -5.95 -6.37
N TYR A 405 -17.23 -6.26 -7.64
CA TYR A 405 -17.17 -5.29 -8.74
C TYR A 405 -18.53 -4.65 -9.01
N LYS A 406 -19.61 -5.44 -8.92
CA LYS A 406 -20.98 -4.95 -9.06
C LYS A 406 -21.33 -3.94 -7.96
N TYR A 407 -20.98 -4.22 -6.71
CA TYR A 407 -21.23 -3.30 -5.60
C TYR A 407 -20.34 -2.06 -5.67
N ALA A 408 -19.07 -2.19 -6.06
CA ALA A 408 -18.18 -1.06 -6.28
C ALA A 408 -18.76 -0.10 -7.34
N GLN A 409 -19.28 -0.62 -8.46
CA GLN A 409 -19.93 0.19 -9.49
C GLN A 409 -21.24 0.83 -8.99
N ALA A 410 -22.05 0.12 -8.19
CA ALA A 410 -23.26 0.68 -7.60
C ALA A 410 -22.96 1.78 -6.57
N ARG A 411 -21.84 1.67 -5.85
CA ARG A 411 -21.36 2.70 -4.91
C ARG A 411 -21.03 4.01 -5.62
N ASP A 412 -20.46 3.98 -6.83
CA ASP A 412 -20.20 5.20 -7.61
C ASP A 412 -21.48 6.03 -7.90
N GLU A 413 -22.59 5.35 -8.20
CA GLU A 413 -23.87 6.02 -8.42
C GLU A 413 -24.39 6.64 -7.12
N ALA A 414 -24.23 5.92 -6.00
CA ALA A 414 -24.57 6.41 -4.66
C ALA A 414 -23.70 7.60 -4.27
N PHE A 415 -22.40 7.58 -4.57
CA PHE A 415 -21.47 8.69 -4.35
C PHE A 415 -22.00 9.95 -5.02
N LEU A 416 -22.25 9.90 -6.33
CA LEU A 416 -22.77 11.06 -7.05
C LEU A 416 -24.10 11.57 -6.45
N LYS A 417 -25.01 10.67 -6.06
CA LYS A 417 -26.27 11.03 -5.42
C LYS A 417 -26.06 11.71 -4.07
N ASN A 418 -25.09 11.27 -3.27
CA ASN A 418 -24.83 11.80 -1.95
C ASN A 418 -24.00 13.08 -1.98
N ILE A 419 -23.07 13.24 -2.92
CA ILE A 419 -22.39 14.51 -3.17
C ILE A 419 -23.42 15.60 -3.55
N LYS A 420 -24.46 15.24 -4.33
CA LYS A 420 -25.57 16.17 -4.61
C LYS A 420 -26.36 16.60 -3.35
N LYS A 421 -26.35 15.80 -2.29
CA LYS A 421 -27.01 16.11 -1.00
C LYS A 421 -26.12 16.86 -0.03
N SER A 422 -24.78 16.85 -0.18
CA SER A 422 -23.84 17.51 0.74
C SER A 422 -23.87 19.05 0.67
N HIS A 423 -25.00 19.62 0.22
CA HIS A 423 -25.30 21.05 0.08
C HIS A 423 -24.39 21.86 -0.88
N GLY A 424 -23.33 21.26 -1.45
CA GLY A 424 -22.28 22.00 -2.16
C GLY A 424 -22.24 21.95 -3.69
N ILE A 425 -23.25 21.44 -4.42
CA ILE A 425 -23.15 21.36 -5.90
C ILE A 425 -24.21 22.18 -6.67
N PHE A 426 -25.35 22.51 -6.07
CA PHE A 426 -26.42 23.21 -6.78
C PHE A 426 -26.29 24.75 -6.80
N LYS A 427 -25.12 25.31 -6.48
CA LYS A 427 -24.81 26.75 -6.56
C LYS A 427 -23.47 27.12 -7.23
N LYS A 428 -23.00 26.33 -8.22
CA LYS A 428 -21.68 26.53 -8.89
C LYS A 428 -20.49 26.50 -7.92
N GLU A 429 -20.60 25.75 -6.84
CA GLU A 429 -19.54 25.58 -5.86
C GLU A 429 -18.55 24.48 -6.29
N THR A 430 -17.35 24.55 -5.75
CA THR A 430 -16.26 23.58 -5.97
C THR A 430 -16.13 22.71 -4.73
N SER A 431 -16.08 21.39 -4.90
CA SER A 431 -15.89 20.45 -3.79
C SER A 431 -14.81 19.42 -4.10
N ILE A 432 -14.15 18.92 -3.06
CA ILE A 432 -13.19 17.82 -3.17
C ILE A 432 -13.95 16.50 -3.01
N ILE A 433 -13.55 15.48 -3.75
CA ILE A 433 -13.84 14.06 -3.47
C ILE A 433 -12.51 13.34 -3.28
N VAL A 434 -12.43 12.52 -2.23
CA VAL A 434 -11.30 11.62 -1.99
C VAL A 434 -11.82 10.19 -1.98
N ALA A 435 -11.35 9.39 -2.95
CA ALA A 435 -11.78 8.02 -3.15
C ALA A 435 -10.67 7.20 -3.83
N GLY A 436 -10.76 5.88 -3.72
CA GLY A 436 -9.85 4.92 -4.33
C GLY A 436 -9.73 5.09 -5.84
N GLY A 437 -8.53 4.88 -6.37
CA GLY A 437 -8.24 5.03 -7.81
C GLY A 437 -9.16 4.18 -8.71
N PHE A 438 -9.68 3.07 -8.21
CA PHE A 438 -10.62 2.18 -8.89
C PHE A 438 -11.90 2.90 -9.37
N HIS A 439 -12.38 3.89 -8.60
CA HIS A 439 -13.61 4.63 -8.89
C HIS A 439 -13.44 5.69 -10.01
N THR A 440 -12.20 6.01 -10.39
CA THR A 440 -11.86 7.13 -11.30
C THR A 440 -12.63 7.11 -12.61
N GLU A 441 -12.60 5.99 -13.32
CA GLU A 441 -13.14 5.92 -14.68
C GLU A 441 -14.68 6.05 -14.70
N ASN A 442 -15.36 5.40 -13.77
CA ASN A 442 -16.81 5.43 -13.70
C ASN A 442 -17.32 6.78 -13.17
N LEU A 443 -16.70 7.31 -12.11
CA LEU A 443 -17.08 8.63 -11.56
C LEU A 443 -16.88 9.75 -12.57
N THR A 444 -15.75 9.80 -13.27
CA THR A 444 -15.52 10.82 -14.32
C THR A 444 -16.52 10.71 -15.46
N THR A 445 -16.92 9.49 -15.86
CA THR A 445 -18.01 9.26 -16.82
C THR A 445 -19.34 9.80 -16.30
N LEU A 446 -19.67 9.51 -15.04
CA LEU A 446 -20.88 10.01 -14.38
C LEU A 446 -20.88 11.54 -14.27
N PHE A 447 -19.74 12.16 -13.95
CA PHE A 447 -19.58 13.62 -13.91
C PHE A 447 -19.83 14.26 -15.27
N LYS A 448 -19.21 13.74 -16.34
CA LYS A 448 -19.45 14.19 -17.73
C LYS A 448 -20.92 14.11 -18.10
N LYS A 449 -21.56 12.94 -17.84
CA LYS A 449 -22.98 12.71 -18.15
C LYS A 449 -23.90 13.68 -17.41
N ASN A 450 -23.51 14.16 -16.23
CA ASN A 450 -24.26 15.13 -15.44
C ASN A 450 -23.84 16.59 -15.70
N GLY A 451 -22.98 16.85 -16.69
CA GLY A 451 -22.52 18.19 -17.05
C GLY A 451 -21.63 18.85 -16.00
N LEU A 452 -21.08 18.08 -15.06
CA LEU A 452 -20.15 18.57 -14.04
C LEU A 452 -18.75 18.74 -14.63
N SER A 453 -18.06 19.75 -14.14
CA SER A 453 -16.63 19.89 -14.41
C SER A 453 -15.83 19.08 -13.40
N TYR A 454 -14.65 18.60 -13.78
CA TYR A 454 -13.78 17.91 -12.82
C TYR A 454 -12.28 18.05 -13.11
N LEU A 455 -11.49 17.81 -12.07
CA LEU A 455 -10.04 17.64 -12.09
C LEU A 455 -9.72 16.31 -11.37
N VAL A 456 -8.85 15.47 -11.92
CA VAL A 456 -8.35 14.25 -11.26
C VAL A 456 -6.90 14.47 -10.86
N ILE A 457 -6.61 14.35 -9.57
CA ILE A 457 -5.29 14.54 -8.98
C ILE A 457 -4.84 13.22 -8.37
N ARG A 458 -3.66 12.75 -8.78
CA ARG A 458 -2.98 11.63 -8.13
C ARG A 458 -1.93 12.18 -7.16
N PRO A 459 -1.95 11.85 -5.86
CA PRO A 459 -0.93 12.29 -4.93
C PRO A 459 0.47 11.78 -5.33
N THR A 460 1.48 12.62 -5.17
CA THR A 460 2.89 12.23 -5.30
C THR A 460 3.38 11.80 -3.93
N PHE A 461 3.93 10.58 -3.83
CA PHE A 461 4.49 10.06 -2.60
C PHE A 461 5.49 8.93 -2.90
N GLU A 462 6.40 8.70 -1.96
CA GLU A 462 7.36 7.60 -1.98
C GLU A 462 7.31 6.87 -0.64
N ASN A 463 7.35 5.55 -0.68
CA ASN A 463 7.45 4.72 0.51
C ASN A 463 8.91 4.37 0.77
N ARG A 464 9.24 4.05 2.03
CA ARG A 464 10.50 3.38 2.35
C ARG A 464 10.44 1.91 1.89
N ASP A 465 11.58 1.33 1.56
CA ASP A 465 11.68 -0.05 1.05
C ASP A 465 11.09 -1.11 1.99
N ASP A 466 11.06 -0.84 3.30
CA ASP A 466 10.55 -1.74 4.34
C ASP A 466 9.10 -1.44 4.77
N TYR A 467 8.44 -0.44 4.17
CA TYR A 467 7.10 -0.02 4.56
C TYR A 467 6.05 -1.08 4.22
N LYS A 468 5.21 -1.40 5.21
CA LYS A 468 4.04 -2.26 5.03
C LYS A 468 2.76 -1.46 5.29
N CYS A 469 1.91 -1.37 4.27
CA CYS A 469 0.63 -0.69 4.40
C CYS A 469 -0.33 -1.51 5.30
N PRO A 470 -0.98 -0.91 6.32
CA PRO A 470 -1.89 -1.62 7.22
C PRO A 470 -3.28 -1.88 6.60
N TYR A 471 -3.53 -1.46 5.35
CA TYR A 471 -4.83 -1.52 4.70
C TYR A 471 -5.50 -2.92 4.76
N TYR A 472 -4.79 -3.97 4.34
CA TYR A 472 -5.39 -5.31 4.25
C TYR A 472 -5.65 -5.97 5.59
N SER A 473 -4.79 -5.75 6.60
CA SER A 473 -5.00 -6.27 7.95
C SER A 473 -6.21 -5.62 8.62
N LEU A 474 -6.45 -4.33 8.35
CA LEU A 474 -7.63 -3.62 8.82
C LEU A 474 -8.89 -4.06 8.07
N LEU A 475 -8.83 -4.20 6.74
CA LEU A 475 -9.98 -4.59 5.92
C LEU A 475 -10.45 -6.03 6.24
N SER A 476 -9.52 -6.95 6.48
CA SER A 476 -9.81 -8.34 6.86
C SER A 476 -10.35 -8.50 8.29
N GLY A 477 -10.32 -7.44 9.11
CA GLY A 477 -10.70 -7.51 10.52
C GLY A 477 -9.67 -8.21 11.41
N GLY A 478 -8.38 -8.20 11.03
CA GLY A 478 -7.28 -8.76 11.84
C GLY A 478 -7.00 -10.25 11.61
N LEU A 479 -7.46 -10.81 10.49
CA LEU A 479 -7.06 -12.17 10.05
C LEU A 479 -5.57 -12.17 9.61
N SER A 480 -4.94 -13.35 9.59
CA SER A 480 -3.47 -13.51 9.57
C SER A 480 -2.76 -12.85 8.38
N ASP A 481 -1.56 -12.31 8.63
CA ASP A 481 -0.71 -11.60 7.65
C ASP A 481 -0.37 -12.41 6.39
N THR A 482 -0.43 -13.74 6.45
CA THR A 482 -0.09 -14.62 5.33
C THR A 482 -1.16 -14.64 4.24
N GLU A 483 -2.43 -14.39 4.61
CA GLU A 483 -3.57 -14.37 3.70
C GLU A 483 -3.78 -12.96 3.09
N ALA A 484 -3.44 -11.92 3.85
CA ALA A 484 -3.52 -10.51 3.42
C ALA A 484 -2.44 -10.12 2.38
N LYS A 485 -1.29 -10.81 2.37
CA LYS A 485 -0.15 -10.52 1.47
C LYS A 485 -0.37 -10.85 0.00
N ILE A 486 -1.40 -11.62 -0.33
CA ILE A 486 -1.69 -12.04 -1.72
C ILE A 486 -2.28 -10.88 -2.55
N ILE A 487 -2.79 -9.85 -1.89
CA ILE A 487 -3.38 -8.69 -2.55
C ILE A 487 -2.42 -7.52 -2.37
N GLU A 488 -1.37 -7.43 -3.17
CA GLU A 488 -0.66 -6.16 -3.32
C GLU A 488 -1.14 -5.48 -4.61
N SER A 489 -1.41 -4.17 -4.49
CA SER A 489 -2.03 -3.26 -5.47
C SER A 489 -3.53 -3.44 -5.79
N ILE A 490 -4.43 -3.04 -4.89
CA ILE A 490 -5.60 -2.18 -5.22
C ILE A 490 -6.32 -1.65 -3.96
N SER A 491 -6.60 -0.35 -3.99
CA SER A 491 -7.43 0.40 -3.05
C SER A 491 -8.87 0.52 -3.60
N ALA A 492 -9.61 -0.60 -3.67
CA ALA A 492 -10.97 -0.62 -4.24
C ALA A 492 -12.09 -0.36 -3.22
N LEU A 493 -11.77 -0.38 -1.92
CA LEU A 493 -12.73 -0.18 -0.85
C LEU A 493 -12.09 0.55 0.33
N ALA A 494 -12.43 1.81 0.55
CA ALA A 494 -11.96 2.54 1.73
C ALA A 494 -12.41 1.85 3.03
N ILE A 495 -11.61 1.95 4.09
CA ILE A 495 -12.01 1.47 5.42
C ILE A 495 -13.01 2.46 6.04
N ALA A 496 -14.05 1.92 6.68
CA ALA A 496 -15.04 2.73 7.38
C ALA A 496 -14.35 3.59 8.45
N SER A 497 -14.46 4.90 8.32
CA SER A 497 -13.78 5.87 9.18
C SER A 497 -14.23 5.76 10.63
N PHE A 498 -13.26 5.70 11.53
CA PHE A 498 -13.50 5.70 12.98
C PHE A 498 -14.08 7.03 13.51
N LEU A 499 -14.04 8.10 12.70
CA LEU A 499 -14.63 9.41 13.01
C LEU A 499 -16.03 9.60 12.40
N ASN A 500 -16.58 8.57 11.75
CA ASN A 500 -17.91 8.60 11.13
C ASN A 500 -18.84 7.51 11.72
N GLY A 501 -20.15 7.75 11.67
CA GLY A 501 -21.16 6.82 12.19
C GLY A 501 -21.13 5.42 11.56
N LEU A 502 -20.69 5.29 10.30
CA LEU A 502 -20.56 4.03 9.58
C LEU A 502 -19.65 3.03 10.33
N ALA A 503 -18.61 3.49 11.02
CA ALA A 503 -17.71 2.61 11.76
C ALA A 503 -18.41 1.80 12.87
N ILE A 504 -19.48 2.31 13.46
CA ILE A 504 -20.23 1.56 14.50
C ILE A 504 -20.91 0.34 13.87
N LYS A 505 -21.43 0.47 12.65
CA LYS A 505 -22.08 -0.63 11.92
C LYS A 505 -21.06 -1.64 11.41
N VAL A 506 -19.89 -1.19 10.98
CA VAL A 506 -18.86 -2.01 10.34
C VAL A 506 -17.93 -2.72 11.34
N HIS A 507 -17.45 -1.99 12.34
CA HIS A 507 -16.47 -2.48 13.33
C HIS A 507 -17.11 -2.87 14.67
N GLY A 508 -18.33 -2.41 14.93
CA GLY A 508 -19.02 -2.58 16.20
C GLY A 508 -18.65 -1.52 17.23
N LYS A 509 -19.63 -1.18 18.08
CA LYS A 509 -19.52 -0.11 19.09
C LYS A 509 -18.31 -0.27 20.04
N ALA A 510 -17.99 -1.51 20.43
CA ALA A 510 -16.87 -1.78 21.35
C ALA A 510 -15.51 -1.42 20.72
N VAL A 511 -15.30 -1.76 19.44
CA VAL A 511 -14.05 -1.47 18.72
C VAL A 511 -13.87 0.05 18.54
N VAL A 512 -14.95 0.75 18.18
CA VAL A 512 -14.95 2.21 18.05
C VAL A 512 -14.65 2.89 19.40
N ASN A 513 -15.24 2.40 20.49
CA ASN A 513 -14.95 2.92 21.83
C ASN A 513 -13.51 2.67 22.25
N ASN A 514 -12.94 1.49 21.95
CA ASN A 514 -11.53 1.20 22.23
C ASN A 514 -10.59 2.17 21.49
N PHE A 515 -10.89 2.49 20.23
CA PHE A 515 -10.16 3.52 19.49
C PHE A 515 -10.24 4.90 20.17
N ARG A 516 -11.44 5.33 20.57
CA ARG A 516 -11.62 6.62 21.28
C ARG A 516 -10.83 6.66 22.58
N VAL A 517 -10.85 5.58 23.36
CA VAL A 517 -10.06 5.46 24.59
C VAL A 517 -8.56 5.49 24.29
N ALA A 518 -8.11 4.78 23.25
CA ALA A 518 -6.70 4.80 22.85
C ALA A 518 -6.23 6.22 22.49
N ALA A 519 -7.01 6.97 21.70
CA ALA A 519 -6.66 8.35 21.35
C ALA A 519 -6.56 9.28 22.58
N MET A 520 -7.49 9.13 23.53
CA MET A 520 -7.43 9.86 24.80
C MET A 520 -6.18 9.49 25.62
N ILE A 521 -5.85 8.20 25.72
CA ILE A 521 -4.68 7.70 26.45
C ILE A 521 -3.40 8.25 25.83
N TYR A 522 -3.29 8.23 24.50
CA TYR A 522 -2.15 8.78 23.79
C TYR A 522 -1.98 10.28 24.09
N ALA A 523 -3.05 11.05 23.96
CA ALA A 523 -3.03 12.49 24.26
C ALA A 523 -2.59 12.78 25.70
N LYS A 524 -3.20 12.09 26.68
CA LYS A 524 -2.85 12.25 28.11
C LYS A 524 -1.41 11.81 28.40
N THR A 525 -0.94 10.74 27.79
CA THR A 525 0.44 10.23 27.98
C THR A 525 1.47 11.19 27.41
N ILE A 526 1.21 11.82 26.26
CA ILE A 526 2.09 12.84 25.69
C ILE A 526 2.12 14.09 26.59
N GLN A 527 0.97 14.45 27.19
CA GLN A 527 0.85 15.62 28.07
C GLN A 527 1.49 15.43 29.46
N GLY A 528 1.27 14.28 30.11
CA GLY A 528 1.67 14.01 31.50
C GLY A 528 2.82 13.00 31.67
N GLY A 529 3.30 12.40 30.58
CA GLY A 529 4.41 11.44 30.57
C GLY A 529 4.03 9.99 30.94
N HIS A 530 2.87 9.77 31.57
CA HIS A 530 2.36 8.43 31.88
C HIS A 530 0.82 8.41 32.07
N PHE A 531 0.20 7.25 31.87
CA PHE A 531 -1.23 7.01 32.08
C PHE A 531 -1.47 5.56 32.53
N LEU A 532 -2.40 5.32 33.46
CA LEU A 532 -2.71 3.99 33.97
C LEU A 532 -4.15 3.58 33.59
N LEU A 533 -4.29 2.43 32.93
CA LEU A 533 -5.58 1.86 32.56
C LEU A 533 -5.82 0.55 33.32
N GLU A 534 -6.87 0.50 34.14
CA GLU A 534 -7.28 -0.73 34.81
C GLU A 534 -8.10 -1.62 33.86
N THR A 535 -7.69 -2.88 33.74
CA THR A 535 -8.36 -3.90 32.93
C THR A 535 -8.64 -5.17 33.74
N PRO A 536 -9.54 -6.06 33.29
CA PRO A 536 -9.75 -7.36 33.95
C PRO A 536 -8.50 -8.26 34.02
N LYS A 537 -7.42 -7.94 33.29
CA LYS A 537 -6.15 -8.69 33.24
C LYS A 537 -5.00 -7.97 33.95
N GLY A 538 -5.29 -6.89 34.68
CA GLY A 538 -4.32 -6.08 35.40
C GLY A 538 -4.29 -4.63 34.93
N ILE A 539 -3.41 -3.83 35.54
CA ILE A 539 -3.20 -2.42 35.22
C ILE A 539 -2.18 -2.32 34.09
N LEU A 540 -2.52 -1.56 33.05
CA LEU A 540 -1.62 -1.20 31.96
C LEU A 540 -1.05 0.19 32.19
N ARG A 541 0.28 0.30 32.27
CA ARG A 541 1.02 1.57 32.32
C ARG A 541 1.46 1.98 30.93
N PHE A 542 0.94 3.10 30.46
CA PHE A 542 1.41 3.82 29.28
C PHE A 542 2.43 4.85 29.75
N SER A 543 3.55 4.97 29.05
CA SER A 543 4.60 5.93 29.39
C SER A 543 5.34 6.37 28.14
N ARG A 544 5.85 7.60 28.12
CA ARG A 544 6.66 8.09 27.00
C ARG A 544 8.14 7.77 27.21
N LYS A 545 8.76 7.06 26.27
CA LYS A 545 10.21 6.76 26.26
C LYS A 545 10.78 6.99 24.87
N ASN A 546 11.84 7.80 24.78
CA ASN A 546 12.52 8.15 23.52
C ASN A 546 11.58 8.69 22.41
N GLY A 547 10.49 9.36 22.80
CA GLY A 547 9.47 9.85 21.87
C GLY A 547 8.29 8.92 21.71
N ASP A 548 8.46 7.62 21.93
CA ASP A 548 7.42 6.60 21.73
C ASP A 548 6.60 6.32 22.98
N ILE A 549 5.35 5.89 22.78
CA ILE A 549 4.51 5.39 23.88
C ILE A 549 4.78 3.90 24.09
N VAL A 550 5.18 3.55 25.31
CA VAL A 550 5.45 2.18 25.74
C VAL A 550 4.36 1.73 26.71
N VAL A 551 3.81 0.54 26.47
CA VAL A 551 2.78 -0.10 27.30
C VAL A 551 3.40 -1.24 28.10
N LYS A 552 3.19 -1.24 29.43
CA LYS A 552 3.63 -2.32 30.33
C LYS A 552 2.46 -2.79 31.20
N ASN A 553 2.19 -4.10 31.22
CA ASN A 553 1.29 -4.68 32.21
C ASN A 553 2.04 -4.79 33.56
N ILE A 554 1.51 -4.17 34.60
CA ILE A 554 2.09 -4.15 35.95
C ILE A 554 1.30 -5.03 36.94
N GLY A 555 0.40 -5.89 36.43
CA GLY A 555 -0.33 -6.87 37.24
C GLY A 555 -1.50 -6.25 38.03
N PHE A 556 -1.86 -6.87 39.15
CA PHE A 556 -2.93 -6.44 40.04
C PHE A 556 -2.32 -5.97 41.36
N GLY A 557 -2.21 -4.65 41.55
CA GLY A 557 -1.72 -4.07 42.81
C GLY A 557 -1.27 -2.62 42.67
N LEU A 558 -1.89 -1.73 43.46
CA LEU A 558 -1.47 -0.32 43.59
C LEU A 558 -0.17 -0.16 44.43
N GLU A 559 0.26 -1.20 45.15
CA GLU A 559 1.45 -1.15 46.02
C GLU A 559 2.79 -0.99 45.24
N GLU A 560 2.88 -1.42 43.97
CA GLU A 560 4.04 -1.09 43.10
C GLU A 560 3.97 0.33 42.51
N ILE A 561 2.77 0.95 42.51
CA ILE A 561 2.55 2.32 42.00
C ILE A 561 2.98 3.36 43.05
N GLU A 562 2.81 3.08 44.34
CA GLU A 562 3.14 3.98 45.47
C GLU A 562 4.65 4.27 45.66
N THR A 563 5.56 3.51 45.02
CA THR A 563 7.00 3.75 45.13
C THR A 563 7.57 4.71 44.08
N ASP A 564 6.77 5.13 43.10
CA ASP A 564 7.14 6.08 42.04
C ASP A 564 6.43 7.41 42.34
N ALA A 565 7.11 8.36 42.98
CA ALA A 565 6.58 9.64 43.51
C ALA A 565 5.99 10.61 42.44
N ARG A 566 5.67 10.11 41.25
CA ARG A 566 5.14 10.83 40.10
C ARG A 566 3.71 10.41 39.73
N ILE A 567 3.15 9.37 40.34
CA ILE A 567 1.84 8.83 39.97
C ILE A 567 0.78 9.27 41.00
N ASP A 568 -0.22 10.03 40.55
CA ASP A 568 -1.33 10.50 41.38
C ASP A 568 -2.55 9.58 41.17
N GLU A 569 -3.38 9.39 42.20
CA GLU A 569 -4.55 8.48 42.17
C GLU A 569 -5.55 8.88 41.06
N LYS A 570 -5.56 10.16 40.68
CA LYS A 570 -6.33 10.73 39.56
C LYS A 570 -5.89 10.24 38.16
N ASP A 571 -4.72 9.62 38.05
CA ASP A 571 -4.15 9.14 36.78
C ASP A 571 -4.51 7.66 36.49
N VAL A 572 -5.27 7.02 37.40
CA VAL A 572 -5.81 5.67 37.25
C VAL A 572 -7.27 5.73 36.80
N LEU A 573 -7.57 5.15 35.63
CA LEU A 573 -8.92 5.07 35.09
C LEU A 573 -9.30 3.64 34.74
N THR A 574 -10.50 3.22 35.13
CA THR A 574 -11.11 2.00 34.59
C THR A 574 -11.48 2.22 33.14
N LEU A 575 -11.51 1.16 32.31
CA LEU A 575 -11.97 1.27 30.92
C LEU A 575 -13.37 1.90 30.82
N ARG A 576 -14.27 1.60 31.78
CA ARG A 576 -15.61 2.17 31.86
C ARG A 576 -15.56 3.66 32.20
N GLY A 577 -14.79 4.06 33.20
CA GLY A 577 -14.58 5.47 33.55
C GLY A 577 -13.91 6.26 32.42
N ALA A 578 -13.01 5.64 31.65
CA ALA A 578 -12.39 6.26 30.47
C ALA A 578 -13.42 6.51 29.37
N ILE A 579 -14.35 5.58 29.15
CA ILE A 579 -15.47 5.75 28.22
C ILE A 579 -16.41 6.87 28.69
N ASP A 580 -16.71 6.93 29.99
CA ASP A 580 -17.58 7.95 30.57
C ASP A 580 -16.99 9.38 30.50
N GLN A 581 -15.66 9.50 30.40
CA GLN A 581 -14.94 10.76 30.18
C GLN A 581 -14.85 11.20 28.71
N LEU A 582 -15.25 10.35 27.75
CA LEU A 582 -15.25 10.73 26.34
C LEU A 582 -16.30 11.83 26.11
N PRO A 583 -16.04 12.79 25.19
CA PRO A 583 -17.02 13.83 24.88
C PRO A 583 -18.37 13.19 24.51
N ALA A 584 -19.43 13.68 25.17
CA ALA A 584 -20.79 13.19 24.97
C ALA A 584 -21.19 13.38 23.49
N LYS A 585 -21.72 12.32 22.88
CA LYS A 585 -22.24 12.35 21.52
C LYS A 585 -23.31 13.45 21.41
N LYS A 586 -23.17 14.37 20.44
CA LYS A 586 -24.35 14.96 19.79
C LYS A 586 -24.92 13.90 18.85
N ASP A 587 -25.54 12.87 19.41
CA ASP A 587 -26.26 11.91 18.60
C ASP A 587 -27.50 12.60 18.04
N ALA A 588 -27.51 12.85 16.74
CA ALA A 588 -28.75 12.93 16.00
C ALA A 588 -29.48 11.59 16.22
N GLU A 589 -30.69 11.66 16.76
CA GLU A 589 -31.59 10.53 16.96
C GLU A 589 -31.75 9.74 15.66
N VAL A 590 -31.00 8.64 15.52
CA VAL A 590 -31.35 7.60 14.55
C VAL A 590 -32.46 6.79 15.22
N THR A 591 -33.69 7.06 14.80
CA THR A 591 -34.92 6.40 15.23
C THR A 591 -34.76 4.88 15.26
N ALA A 592 -34.89 4.32 16.45
CA ALA A 592 -34.94 2.88 16.69
C ALA A 592 -36.31 2.33 16.26
N ALA A 593 -36.33 1.44 15.27
CA ALA A 593 -37.44 0.52 15.04
C ALA A 593 -36.90 -0.76 14.38
N ALA A 594 -36.49 -1.72 15.21
CA ALA A 594 -36.51 -3.15 14.89
C ALA A 594 -36.35 -3.93 16.20
N GLU A 595 -37.40 -4.67 16.57
CA GLU A 595 -37.44 -5.58 17.72
C GLU A 595 -36.45 -6.75 17.56
N PRO A 596 -35.94 -7.33 18.68
CA PRO A 596 -34.95 -8.39 18.63
C PRO A 596 -35.59 -9.74 18.33
N ALA A 597 -35.17 -10.37 17.22
CA ALA A 597 -35.45 -11.77 16.96
C ALA A 597 -34.64 -12.69 17.90
N THR A 598 -35.30 -13.76 18.30
CA THR A 598 -34.96 -14.77 19.31
C THR A 598 -33.61 -15.50 19.10
N LYS A 599 -32.92 -15.80 20.22
CA LYS A 599 -31.75 -16.69 20.31
C LYS A 599 -32.06 -18.14 19.91
N PRO A 600 -31.08 -18.87 19.38
CA PRO A 600 -30.91 -20.29 19.67
C PRO A 600 -29.64 -20.54 20.51
N ASP A 601 -29.82 -21.25 21.62
CA ASP A 601 -28.79 -21.89 22.42
C ASP A 601 -28.19 -23.09 21.68
N ALA A 602 -26.85 -23.14 21.59
CA ALA A 602 -26.05 -24.38 21.62
C ALA A 602 -24.56 -24.03 21.72
N ARG A 603 -23.95 -24.17 22.91
CA ARG A 603 -22.49 -24.22 23.06
C ARG A 603 -22.04 -25.69 23.12
N PRO A 604 -21.12 -26.16 22.28
CA PRO A 604 -20.37 -27.37 22.58
C PRO A 604 -19.30 -27.06 23.64
N LYS A 605 -19.14 -27.99 24.58
CA LYS A 605 -18.08 -27.96 25.60
C LYS A 605 -16.71 -28.09 24.92
N VAL A 606 -15.87 -27.06 25.06
CA VAL A 606 -14.46 -27.09 24.64
C VAL A 606 -13.66 -27.86 25.69
N GLY A 607 -13.09 -29.00 25.28
CA GLY A 607 -12.04 -29.70 26.01
C GLY A 607 -10.73 -28.90 26.00
N SER A 608 -9.97 -29.00 27.08
CA SER A 608 -8.77 -28.23 27.37
C SER A 608 -7.65 -28.41 26.34
N TRP A 609 -7.30 -27.33 25.65
CA TRP A 609 -6.17 -27.21 24.71
C TRP A 609 -4.78 -27.10 25.36
N PHE A 610 -4.67 -27.16 26.69
CA PHE A 610 -3.42 -26.86 27.42
C PHE A 610 -2.42 -28.03 27.54
N GLU A 611 -2.67 -29.20 26.96
CA GLU A 611 -1.74 -30.35 27.01
C GLU A 611 -0.84 -30.53 25.77
N THR A 612 -1.01 -29.72 24.71
CA THR A 612 -0.33 -29.93 23.42
C THR A 612 0.94 -29.11 23.17
N GLU A 613 1.23 -28.05 23.95
CA GLU A 613 2.38 -27.17 23.68
C GLU A 613 3.75 -27.80 23.98
N SER A 614 3.84 -28.72 24.96
CA SER A 614 5.11 -29.37 25.30
C SER A 614 5.64 -30.28 24.19
N ARG A 615 4.73 -30.95 23.46
CA ARG A 615 5.08 -31.83 22.34
C ARG A 615 5.43 -31.08 21.06
N PHE A 616 4.93 -29.85 20.90
CA PHE A 616 5.28 -29.01 19.76
C PHE A 616 6.71 -28.48 19.89
N TYR A 617 7.09 -27.97 21.07
CA TYR A 617 8.45 -27.50 21.32
C TYR A 617 9.49 -28.61 21.19
N GLU A 618 9.21 -29.81 21.71
CA GLU A 618 10.10 -30.97 21.57
C GLU A 618 10.29 -31.42 20.11
N ARG A 619 9.23 -31.38 19.28
CA ARG A 619 9.31 -31.68 17.85
C ARG A 619 10.01 -30.60 17.04
N TRP A 620 9.82 -29.34 17.42
CA TRP A 620 10.42 -28.19 16.74
C TRP A 620 11.93 -28.13 17.00
N VAL A 621 12.36 -28.40 18.24
CA VAL A 621 13.78 -28.49 18.60
C VAL A 621 14.45 -29.70 17.94
N ALA A 622 13.79 -30.87 17.90
CA ALA A 622 14.34 -32.05 17.23
C ALA A 622 14.59 -31.84 15.72
N GLY A 623 13.68 -31.15 15.02
CA GLY A 623 13.81 -30.89 13.59
C GLY A 623 15.02 -30.03 13.22
N TRP A 624 15.31 -28.99 14.02
CA TRP A 624 16.47 -28.12 13.81
C TRP A 624 17.80 -28.79 14.18
N PHE A 625 17.80 -29.66 15.18
CA PHE A 625 18.99 -30.41 15.59
C PHE A 625 19.42 -31.42 14.52
N GLU A 626 18.47 -32.14 13.90
CA GLU A 626 18.76 -33.13 12.85
C GLU A 626 19.25 -32.47 11.56
N THR A 627 18.64 -31.36 11.14
CA THR A 627 19.06 -30.62 9.93
C THR A 627 20.39 -29.89 10.14
N GLY A 628 20.61 -29.29 11.31
CA GLY A 628 21.88 -28.62 11.65
C GLY A 628 23.05 -29.59 11.74
N ALA A 629 22.85 -30.77 12.34
CA ALA A 629 23.87 -31.81 12.41
C ALA A 629 24.19 -32.41 11.04
N ALA A 630 23.17 -32.61 10.18
CA ALA A 630 23.37 -33.09 8.81
C ALA A 630 24.14 -32.08 7.95
N GLY A 631 23.83 -30.78 8.07
CA GLY A 631 24.55 -29.71 7.37
C GLY A 631 26.01 -29.58 7.83
N ALA A 632 26.27 -29.67 9.14
CA ALA A 632 27.62 -29.65 9.68
C ALA A 632 28.45 -30.88 9.29
N ALA A 633 27.84 -32.07 9.28
CA ALA A 633 28.51 -33.31 8.85
C ALA A 633 28.84 -33.29 7.35
N TRP A 634 27.95 -32.74 6.52
CA TRP A 634 28.18 -32.58 5.08
C TRP A 634 29.32 -31.59 4.80
N TRP A 635 29.36 -30.47 5.52
CA TRP A 635 30.42 -29.45 5.37
C TRP A 635 31.79 -29.94 5.89
N LEU A 636 31.83 -30.64 7.02
CA LEU A 636 33.07 -31.23 7.56
C LEU A 636 33.61 -32.37 6.67
N GLY A 637 32.73 -33.12 5.99
CA GLY A 637 33.12 -34.11 4.98
C GLY A 637 33.76 -33.48 3.74
N ALA A 638 33.38 -32.25 3.37
CA ALA A 638 33.97 -31.50 2.26
C ALA A 638 35.35 -30.90 2.58
N ALA A 639 35.74 -30.80 3.85
CA ALA A 639 36.97 -30.15 4.33
C ALA A 639 38.15 -31.10 4.64
N TYR A 640 38.15 -32.34 4.11
CA TYR A 640 39.22 -33.34 4.26
C TYR A 640 39.52 -33.79 5.71
N ILE A 641 38.51 -33.87 6.59
CA ILE A 641 38.61 -34.61 7.85
C ILE A 641 37.81 -35.90 7.70
N HIS A 642 38.38 -37.03 8.15
CA HIS A 642 37.73 -38.34 8.04
C HIS A 642 36.31 -38.28 8.64
N PRO A 643 35.26 -38.71 7.92
CA PRO A 643 33.86 -38.43 8.28
C PRO A 643 33.46 -38.93 9.68
N PHE A 644 34.11 -40.01 10.15
CA PHE A 644 33.96 -40.51 11.52
C PHE A 644 34.40 -39.52 12.62
N ILE A 645 35.44 -38.71 12.37
CA ILE A 645 35.93 -37.71 13.32
C ILE A 645 35.00 -36.49 13.35
N GLY A 646 34.46 -36.09 12.19
CA GLY A 646 33.46 -35.02 12.11
C GLY A 646 32.16 -35.36 12.86
N ILE A 647 31.71 -36.61 12.74
CA ILE A 647 30.54 -37.11 13.49
C ILE A 647 30.83 -37.14 15.00
N LEU A 648 32.03 -37.56 15.43
CA LEU A 648 32.41 -37.57 16.85
C LEU A 648 32.52 -36.16 17.44
N LEU A 649 33.04 -35.18 16.70
CA LEU A 649 33.11 -33.78 17.12
C LEU A 649 31.73 -33.13 17.21
N ALA A 650 30.86 -33.37 16.22
CA ALA A 650 29.47 -32.92 16.26
C ALA A 650 28.72 -33.56 17.45
N ALA A 651 28.89 -34.86 17.67
CA ALA A 651 28.33 -35.54 18.84
C ALA A 651 28.89 -34.97 20.16
N ALA A 652 30.18 -34.67 20.26
CA ALA A 652 30.76 -34.09 21.47
C ALA A 652 30.25 -32.66 21.77
N ILE A 653 30.09 -31.83 20.73
CA ILE A 653 29.60 -30.45 20.84
C ILE A 653 28.10 -30.41 21.16
N PHE A 654 27.31 -31.29 20.56
CA PHE A 654 25.84 -31.27 20.70
C PHE A 654 25.30 -32.20 21.81
N TRP A 655 25.94 -33.34 22.09
CA TRP A 655 25.53 -34.26 23.18
C TRP A 655 26.35 -34.11 24.46
N GLY A 656 27.59 -33.59 24.41
CA GLY A 656 28.42 -33.41 25.59
C GLY A 656 27.75 -32.60 26.71
N PRO A 657 27.11 -31.45 26.42
CA PRO A 657 26.35 -30.70 27.41
C PRO A 657 25.16 -31.51 27.96
N HIS A 658 24.47 -32.24 27.09
CA HIS A 658 23.29 -33.02 27.49
C HIS A 658 23.63 -34.20 28.40
N TYR A 659 24.84 -34.76 28.29
CA TYR A 659 25.35 -35.84 29.12
C TYR A 659 25.90 -35.33 30.47
N LEU A 660 26.55 -34.17 30.48
CA LEU A 660 27.06 -33.51 31.69
C LEU A 660 25.94 -32.98 32.62
N PHE A 661 24.78 -32.63 32.07
CA PHE A 661 23.65 -32.06 32.81
C PHE A 661 22.46 -33.01 33.01
N ARG A 662 22.67 -34.33 33.02
CA ARG A 662 21.60 -35.30 33.33
C ARG A 662 21.19 -35.23 34.80
N GLY A 663 20.11 -34.49 35.05
CA GLY A 663 19.38 -34.42 36.32
C GLY A 663 18.22 -33.45 36.13
N LYS A 664 17.02 -33.83 36.62
CA LYS A 664 15.80 -33.04 36.41
C LYS A 664 15.98 -31.59 36.91
N GLU A 665 15.46 -30.63 36.13
CA GLU A 665 15.40 -29.17 36.37
C GLU A 665 16.43 -28.23 35.68
N VAL A 666 17.08 -28.67 34.59
CA VAL A 666 18.02 -27.77 33.87
C VAL A 666 17.38 -27.00 32.70
N ALA A 667 16.15 -27.35 32.28
CA ALA A 667 15.50 -26.77 31.09
C ALA A 667 14.96 -25.33 31.24
N ARG A 668 15.14 -24.67 32.39
CA ARG A 668 14.65 -23.30 32.66
C ARG A 668 15.72 -22.31 33.12
N SER A 669 16.99 -22.71 33.12
CA SER A 669 18.08 -21.82 33.49
C SER A 669 18.48 -20.93 32.32
N ASN A 670 18.36 -19.61 32.47
CA ASN A 670 18.87 -18.60 31.51
C ASN A 670 20.36 -18.82 31.17
N THR A 671 21.10 -19.49 32.05
CA THR A 671 22.51 -19.84 31.86
C THR A 671 22.72 -20.87 30.73
N VAL A 672 21.80 -21.82 30.57
CA VAL A 672 21.89 -22.86 29.52
C VAL A 672 21.48 -22.30 28.18
N VAL A 673 20.42 -21.50 28.13
CA VAL A 673 20.01 -20.75 26.92
C VAL A 673 21.13 -19.81 26.47
N GLY A 674 21.77 -19.10 27.40
CA GLY A 674 22.91 -18.23 27.11
C GLY A 674 24.12 -18.98 26.53
N LEU A 675 24.42 -20.18 27.05
CA LEU A 675 25.50 -21.03 26.54
C LEU A 675 25.17 -21.58 25.14
N THR A 676 23.92 -22.00 24.89
CA THR A 676 23.49 -22.50 23.57
C THR A 676 23.51 -21.38 22.52
N VAL A 677 23.00 -20.19 22.85
CA VAL A 677 23.04 -19.02 21.98
C VAL A 677 24.47 -18.57 21.73
N GLY A 678 25.32 -18.53 22.76
CA GLY A 678 26.74 -18.21 22.60
C GLY A 678 27.49 -19.19 21.69
N THR A 679 27.15 -20.48 21.75
CA THR A 679 27.75 -21.53 20.92
C THR A 679 27.27 -21.44 19.47
N VAL A 680 25.99 -21.11 19.24
CA VAL A 680 25.42 -20.86 17.90
C VAL A 680 26.01 -19.61 17.27
N ILE A 681 26.19 -18.54 18.04
CA ILE A 681 26.82 -17.30 17.57
C ILE A 681 28.30 -17.54 17.25
N ALA A 682 29.04 -18.27 18.11
CA ALA A 682 30.42 -18.64 17.83
C ALA A 682 30.55 -19.50 16.55
N ALA A 683 29.63 -20.46 16.35
CA ALA A 683 29.56 -21.26 15.13
C ALA A 683 29.24 -20.40 13.89
N ALA A 684 28.34 -19.43 14.00
CA ALA A 684 28.02 -18.47 12.94
C ALA A 684 29.23 -17.58 12.58
N PHE A 685 29.99 -17.10 13.57
CA PHE A 685 31.23 -16.33 13.31
C PHE A 685 32.32 -17.17 12.63
N THR A 686 32.34 -18.48 12.91
CA THR A 686 33.27 -19.42 12.26
C THR A 686 32.85 -19.70 10.81
N LEU A 687 31.54 -19.69 10.51
CA LEU A 687 30.98 -19.87 9.17
C LEU A 687 31.17 -18.66 8.22
N PHE A 688 31.30 -17.45 8.75
CA PHE A 688 31.37 -16.20 7.96
C PHE A 688 32.75 -15.53 7.88
N GLY A 689 33.83 -16.21 8.29
CA GLY A 689 35.19 -15.80 7.89
C GLY A 689 35.71 -14.48 8.47
N PHE A 690 35.32 -14.09 9.69
CA PHE A 690 35.90 -12.93 10.37
C PHE A 690 37.07 -13.33 11.29
N SER A 691 38.27 -13.48 10.73
CA SER A 691 39.49 -13.66 11.53
C SER A 691 40.13 -12.31 11.86
N LEU A 692 39.75 -11.67 12.98
CA LEU A 692 40.70 -10.88 13.79
C LEU A 692 40.21 -10.42 15.18
N TYR A 693 38.97 -10.68 15.61
CA TYR A 693 38.49 -10.25 16.94
C TYR A 693 38.20 -11.40 17.92
N LEU A 694 38.68 -12.62 17.62
CA LEU A 694 38.37 -13.79 18.44
C LEU A 694 39.20 -13.89 19.72
N THR A 695 40.41 -13.33 19.77
CA THR A 695 41.30 -13.48 20.94
C THR A 695 41.00 -12.49 22.07
N PHE A 696 40.56 -11.27 21.77
CA PHE A 696 40.20 -10.29 22.82
C PHE A 696 38.81 -10.53 23.41
N GLY A 697 37.83 -10.95 22.61
CA GLY A 697 36.47 -11.22 23.09
C GLY A 697 36.37 -12.46 23.99
N VAL A 698 37.11 -13.52 23.66
CA VAL A 698 37.13 -14.77 24.45
C VAL A 698 37.88 -14.58 25.76
N LEU A 699 38.97 -13.80 25.79
CA LEU A 699 39.67 -13.47 27.03
C LEU A 699 38.86 -12.53 27.92
N ALA A 700 38.15 -11.54 27.36
CA ALA A 700 37.25 -10.67 28.12
C ALA A 700 36.04 -11.44 28.69
N GLY A 701 35.45 -12.34 27.92
CA GLY A 701 34.35 -13.20 28.36
C GLY A 701 34.76 -14.20 29.43
N ALA A 702 35.95 -14.82 29.28
CA ALA A 702 36.50 -15.72 30.29
C ALA A 702 36.88 -14.97 31.57
N HIS A 703 37.42 -13.76 31.49
CA HIS A 703 37.76 -12.96 32.66
C HIS A 703 36.51 -12.46 33.41
N PHE A 704 35.45 -12.09 32.68
CA PHE A 704 34.16 -11.73 33.25
C PHE A 704 33.48 -12.92 33.96
N ALA A 705 33.50 -14.10 33.33
CA ALA A 705 32.95 -15.32 33.93
C ALA A 705 33.71 -15.75 35.19
N VAL A 706 35.05 -15.65 35.20
CA VAL A 706 35.87 -16.02 36.37
C VAL A 706 35.69 -15.03 37.54
N ASN A 707 35.57 -13.72 37.26
CA ASN A 707 35.29 -12.72 38.31
C ASN A 707 33.87 -12.86 38.88
N TRP A 708 32.88 -13.20 38.04
CA TRP A 708 31.50 -13.40 38.47
C TRP A 708 31.30 -14.68 39.29
N ILE A 709 32.00 -15.76 38.93
CA ILE A 709 31.89 -17.05 39.63
C ILE A 709 32.65 -17.04 40.97
N SER A 710 33.73 -16.26 41.10
CA SER A 710 34.56 -16.25 42.31
C SER A 710 34.08 -15.31 43.43
N THR A 711 33.18 -14.37 43.17
CA THR A 711 32.70 -13.39 44.17
C THR A 711 31.19 -13.50 44.40
N GLY A 712 30.77 -14.61 45.01
CA GLY A 712 29.39 -14.80 45.46
C GLY A 712 28.99 -13.84 46.61
N LYS A 713 28.80 -12.54 46.34
CA LYS A 713 27.93 -11.57 47.06
C LYS A 713 28.14 -10.12 46.54
N LYS A 714 27.03 -9.38 46.49
CA LYS A 714 26.82 -7.92 46.26
C LYS A 714 28.07 -7.03 46.21
N ILE A 715 28.22 -6.28 45.10
CA ILE A 715 28.91 -4.99 45.11
C ILE A 715 27.95 -3.89 44.62
N ARG A 716 27.63 -2.97 45.54
CA ARG A 716 27.17 -1.60 45.29
C ARG A 716 28.42 -0.73 45.14
N MET A 717 28.43 0.19 44.16
CA MET A 717 28.93 1.58 44.19
C MET A 717 29.36 2.02 42.77
N VAL A 718 28.73 3.03 42.16
CA VAL A 718 28.90 4.51 42.25
C VAL A 718 29.85 5.03 41.16
N GLN A 719 29.33 6.01 40.39
CA GLN A 719 29.93 7.07 39.55
C GLN A 719 31.40 6.98 39.10
N GLU A 720 31.62 7.08 37.79
CA GLU A 720 31.92 8.33 37.06
C GLU A 720 31.41 8.24 35.61
#